data_AF-A0A922CWA2-F1
#
_entry.id   AF-A0A922CWA2-F1
#
_cell.length_a   1.000
_cell.length_b   1.000
_cell.length_c   1.000
_cell.angle_alpha   90.00
_cell.angle_beta   90.00
_cell.angle_gamma   90.00
#
_symmetry.space_group_name_H-M   'P 1'
#
loop_
_entity.id
_entity.type
_entity.pdbx_description
1 polymer ?
#
loop_
_entity_poly.entity_id
_entity_poly.type
_entity_poly.pdbx_seq_one_letter_code
_entity_poly.pdbx_strand_id
1 'polypeptide(L)'
;MSIKSIITFQFISGNEEKITFIIKNILKFLHDRKFIDEGLIEKMIPQMRKFSLYIILNANLQILDELVNKEEIDLVIWTIPTIPKLLMCEFIYNLHMEQFLYEVIAFSYPPLGMEVAAAFLDHFKYFSPTNCLDQLQKISVASYTLICRLHLFNFGENYSKNLTIASSNFQQSVKYFTDPPNSEKLSTLRKNDLYEYKGRCLTSALLFVYECLSHFTSKHGNKSNTIDDLYQLTYPQGTIKEDITVYNVSDASKEILDLLNECNEIMLDACKQLVMDVSVDIFCAWSEFEENGKTMQQSIGELCHKLRMKLLNIESVCENPLVSMIQQIARKPADIKDLINSTDVATIKDKINNNNNEEYKLWLQALINRDQLCNHIELLDIINSNLEIYNEEECHKLYEVLKGSSENKDYTELLAVKVFQRCNVTVKYELLDKQFSKNCFYDMQTSTEFNQMLIERFNKLVIQPDADLSDVLTLFLQSPRQVYSKLFNLALENPQQTDIMLKVVKLLEKYSNHYYETEMEPCIIKVTQSIFELDLATDVKQNNLIKFICGLKDIDIIPGSKLLLLLIMPNMHKALLNKNINSLNIQIKLLSAAYNLGELMQYRAPILAMLAQVLDVVRWKIHTFTAHSPIALQNTITLQKSLIDTYNNIVPGKYVLVTITDWH
;
A
#
# COMPACT_ATOMS: atom_id res chain seq x y z
N MET A 1 -2.28 53.00 32.16
CA MET A 1 -3.41 53.90 32.47
C MET A 1 -4.55 53.01 32.98
N SER A 2 -4.99 53.21 34.21
CA SER A 2 -5.90 52.33 34.95
C SER A 2 -7.31 52.31 34.35
N ILE A 3 -7.71 51.18 33.73
CA ILE A 3 -9.11 50.82 33.50
C ILE A 3 -9.47 49.71 34.51
N LYS A 4 -9.57 50.09 35.79
CA LYS A 4 -10.26 49.30 36.81
C LYS A 4 -11.74 49.69 36.81
N SER A 5 -12.50 49.15 35.86
CA SER A 5 -13.96 49.06 36.00
C SER A 5 -14.37 47.63 35.62
N ILE A 6 -14.19 46.73 36.59
CA ILE A 6 -14.57 45.33 36.48
C ILE A 6 -16.10 45.27 36.58
N ILE A 7 -16.79 45.05 35.45
CA ILE A 7 -18.15 44.52 35.46
C ILE A 7 -18.02 43.02 35.70
N THR A 8 -18.03 42.63 36.97
CA THR A 8 -18.02 41.20 37.36
C THR A 8 -19.41 40.64 37.11
N PHE A 9 -19.61 39.89 36.02
CA PHE A 9 -20.82 39.10 35.84
C PHE A 9 -20.79 37.90 36.79
N GLN A 10 -21.41 38.03 37.96
CA GLN A 10 -21.67 36.90 38.86
C GLN A 10 -22.90 36.14 38.36
N PHE A 11 -22.71 34.90 37.87
CA PHE A 11 -23.80 34.02 37.46
C PHE A 11 -24.15 33.05 38.59
N ILE A 12 -25.33 33.23 39.18
CA ILE A 12 -26.05 32.25 40.02
C ILE A 12 -27.31 31.82 39.24
N SER A 13 -27.83 30.62 39.52
CA SER A 13 -28.98 29.95 38.89
C SER A 13 -30.08 30.90 38.35
N GLY A 14 -30.58 30.63 37.13
CA GLY A 14 -31.61 31.43 36.46
C GLY A 14 -31.13 32.28 35.27
N ASN A 15 -29.90 32.10 34.81
CA ASN A 15 -29.31 32.84 33.69
C ASN A 15 -29.06 31.96 32.44
N GLU A 16 -29.62 30.75 32.40
CA GLU A 16 -29.50 29.83 31.26
C GLU A 16 -29.92 30.50 29.95
N GLU A 17 -31.03 31.23 29.95
CA GLU A 17 -31.50 31.98 28.77
C GLU A 17 -30.48 32.99 28.24
N LYS A 18 -29.74 33.66 29.13
CA LYS A 18 -28.69 34.62 28.74
C LYS A 18 -27.46 33.90 28.19
N ILE A 19 -27.04 32.81 28.81
CA ILE A 19 -25.94 31.98 28.35
C ILE A 19 -26.27 31.42 26.95
N THR A 20 -27.45 30.83 26.79
CA THR A 20 -27.96 30.33 25.51
C THR A 20 -28.05 31.45 24.46
N PHE A 21 -28.51 32.64 24.84
CA PHE A 21 -28.56 33.79 23.92
C PHE A 21 -27.15 34.19 23.43
N ILE A 22 -26.17 34.27 24.32
CA ILE A 22 -24.79 34.61 23.93
C ILE A 22 -24.20 33.52 23.03
N ILE A 23 -24.33 32.24 23.39
CA ILE A 23 -23.87 31.10 22.59
C ILE A 23 -24.49 31.14 21.20
N LYS A 24 -25.81 31.31 21.10
CA LYS A 24 -26.52 31.37 19.80
C LYS A 24 -26.01 32.50 18.90
N ASN A 25 -25.69 33.66 19.47
CA ASN A 25 -25.15 34.77 18.68
C ASN A 25 -23.73 34.50 18.20
N ILE A 26 -22.88 33.88 19.03
CA ILE A 26 -21.52 33.49 18.63
C ILE A 26 -21.57 32.37 17.58
N LEU A 27 -22.42 31.35 17.77
CA LEU A 27 -22.65 30.30 16.77
C LEU A 27 -23.10 30.88 15.44
N LYS A 28 -24.07 31.81 15.46
CA LYS A 28 -24.51 32.51 14.26
C LYS A 28 -23.36 33.23 13.58
N PHE A 29 -22.50 33.94 14.34
CA PHE A 29 -21.32 34.59 13.78
C PHE A 29 -20.35 33.58 13.14
N LEU A 30 -20.08 32.45 13.80
CA LEU A 30 -19.19 31.40 13.28
C LEU A 30 -19.75 30.78 11.99
N HIS A 31 -21.07 30.55 11.94
CA HIS A 31 -21.76 30.06 10.75
C HIS A 31 -21.73 31.09 9.61
N ASP A 32 -22.11 32.35 9.87
CA ASP A 32 -22.13 33.44 8.89
C ASP A 32 -20.72 33.69 8.29
N ARG A 33 -19.67 33.47 9.09
CA ARG A 33 -18.27 33.60 8.68
C ARG A 33 -17.64 32.31 8.15
N LYS A 34 -18.42 31.22 8.02
CA LYS A 34 -17.97 29.91 7.51
C LYS A 34 -16.81 29.29 8.29
N PHE A 35 -16.86 29.38 9.62
CA PHE A 35 -16.02 28.59 10.52
C PHE A 35 -16.64 27.21 10.79
N ILE A 36 -17.97 27.15 10.82
CA ILE A 36 -18.76 25.96 11.18
C ILE A 36 -19.93 25.84 10.18
N ASP A 37 -20.26 24.61 9.81
CA ASP A 37 -21.49 24.24 9.08
C ASP A 37 -22.27 23.21 9.92
N GLU A 38 -22.29 21.93 9.53
CA GLU A 38 -22.70 20.80 10.41
C GLU A 38 -21.62 20.42 11.45
N GLY A 39 -20.40 20.89 11.23
CA GLY A 39 -19.23 20.69 12.09
C GLY A 39 -18.14 21.70 11.71
N LEU A 40 -16.95 21.50 12.27
CA LEU A 40 -15.84 22.43 12.08
C LEU A 40 -15.22 22.27 10.67
N ILE A 41 -15.11 23.37 9.93
CA ILE A 41 -14.54 23.33 8.57
C ILE A 41 -13.01 23.16 8.67
N GLU A 42 -12.46 22.13 8.03
CA GLU A 42 -11.04 21.75 8.16
C GLU A 42 -10.06 22.91 7.96
N LYS A 43 -10.31 23.75 6.93
CA LYS A 43 -9.46 24.92 6.61
C LYS A 43 -9.42 25.98 7.72
N MET A 44 -10.40 25.97 8.63
CA MET A 44 -10.56 26.94 9.71
C MET A 44 -10.09 26.39 11.07
N ILE A 45 -9.66 25.12 11.15
CA ILE A 45 -9.10 24.50 12.36
C ILE A 45 -8.03 25.39 13.02
N PRO A 46 -7.02 25.94 12.31
CA PRO A 46 -5.98 26.75 12.95
C PRO A 46 -6.52 28.03 13.62
N GLN A 47 -7.50 28.68 13.00
CA GLN A 47 -8.13 29.88 13.56
C GLN A 47 -9.03 29.53 14.74
N MET A 48 -9.82 28.46 14.65
CA MET A 48 -10.67 27.99 15.75
C MET A 48 -9.86 27.58 16.97
N ARG A 49 -8.70 26.95 16.76
CA ARG A 49 -7.71 26.67 17.82
C ARG A 49 -7.28 27.95 18.53
N LYS A 50 -6.93 29.00 17.78
CA LYS A 50 -6.58 30.33 18.35
C LYS A 50 -7.76 30.96 19.11
N PHE A 51 -8.98 30.88 18.58
CA PHE A 51 -10.18 31.38 19.25
C PHE A 51 -10.41 30.67 20.60
N SER A 52 -10.24 29.35 20.66
CA SER A 52 -10.39 28.60 21.91
C SER A 52 -9.40 29.04 22.99
N LEU A 53 -8.12 29.20 22.62
CA LEU A 53 -7.09 29.69 23.54
C LEU A 53 -7.39 31.14 23.97
N TYR A 54 -7.84 31.98 23.05
CA TYR A 54 -8.22 33.37 23.34
C TYR A 54 -9.36 33.47 24.37
N ILE A 55 -10.38 32.62 24.26
CA ILE A 55 -11.48 32.53 25.25
C ILE A 55 -10.92 32.18 26.63
N ILE A 56 -10.03 31.19 26.71
CA ILE A 56 -9.41 30.74 27.97
C ILE A 56 -8.53 31.84 28.59
N LEU A 57 -7.72 32.53 27.78
CA LEU A 57 -6.87 33.64 28.24
C LEU A 57 -7.66 34.89 28.67
N ASN A 58 -8.95 34.95 28.39
CA ASN A 58 -9.84 36.02 28.85
C ASN A 58 -10.86 35.54 29.90
N ALA A 59 -10.70 34.31 30.40
CA ALA A 59 -11.55 33.76 31.44
C ALA A 59 -11.15 34.25 32.85
N ASN A 60 -12.04 34.04 33.82
CA ASN A 60 -11.77 34.31 35.23
C ASN A 60 -10.93 33.17 35.84
N LEU A 61 -9.64 33.10 35.46
CA LEU A 61 -8.67 32.12 35.96
C LEU A 61 -7.56 32.86 36.74
N GLN A 62 -7.25 32.39 37.95
CA GLN A 62 -6.29 33.04 38.86
C GLN A 62 -4.87 33.05 38.29
N ILE A 63 -4.48 32.00 37.58
CA ILE A 63 -3.17 31.90 36.93
C ILE A 63 -2.91 33.03 35.91
N LEU A 64 -3.96 33.64 35.36
CA LEU A 64 -3.80 34.74 34.42
C LEU A 64 -3.23 35.99 35.10
N ASP A 65 -3.52 36.22 36.38
CA ASP A 65 -2.90 37.32 37.15
C ASP A 65 -1.37 37.19 37.19
N GLU A 66 -0.86 35.95 37.24
CA GLU A 66 0.58 35.65 37.22
C GLU A 66 1.17 35.79 35.80
N LEU A 67 0.39 35.48 34.76
CA LEU A 67 0.82 35.50 33.35
C LEU A 67 0.77 36.90 32.71
N VAL A 68 -0.06 37.82 33.20
CA VAL A 68 -0.23 39.20 32.67
C VAL A 68 0.99 40.09 32.85
N ASN A 69 1.91 39.75 33.76
CA ASN A 69 3.14 40.54 33.98
C ASN A 69 4.18 40.40 32.83
N LYS A 70 3.77 40.02 31.61
CA LYS A 70 4.62 39.78 30.44
C LYS A 70 4.20 40.63 29.24
N GLU A 71 5.18 41.24 28.56
CA GLU A 71 5.00 42.10 27.36
C GLU A 71 4.49 41.36 26.09
N GLU A 72 4.45 40.02 26.08
CA GLU A 72 4.06 39.23 24.90
C GLU A 72 2.61 38.68 24.94
N ILE A 73 2.05 38.47 26.14
CA ILE A 73 0.69 37.90 26.35
C ILE A 73 -0.28 38.94 26.95
N ASP A 74 0.23 40.00 27.57
CA ASP A 74 -0.57 41.11 28.09
C ASP A 74 -1.50 41.74 27.04
N LEU A 75 -1.06 41.78 25.77
CA LEU A 75 -1.84 42.26 24.63
C LEU A 75 -3.03 41.37 24.26
N VAL A 76 -3.17 40.20 24.89
CA VAL A 76 -4.20 39.20 24.59
C VAL A 76 -5.10 38.91 25.79
N ILE A 77 -4.56 38.94 27.01
CA ILE A 77 -5.32 38.72 28.26
C ILE A 77 -6.16 39.95 28.61
N TRP A 78 -7.40 39.72 29.05
CA TRP A 78 -8.39 40.74 29.45
C TRP A 78 -8.60 41.87 28.44
N THR A 79 -8.43 41.55 27.16
CA THR A 79 -8.77 42.45 26.05
C THR A 79 -10.28 42.54 25.82
N ILE A 80 -11.04 41.58 26.35
CA ILE A 80 -12.50 41.59 26.42
C ILE A 80 -12.97 41.51 27.89
N PRO A 81 -14.25 41.79 28.17
CA PRO A 81 -14.80 41.57 29.51
C PRO A 81 -14.51 40.15 30.00
N THR A 82 -14.05 40.03 31.25
CA THR A 82 -13.65 38.75 31.84
C THR A 82 -14.77 37.72 31.76
N ILE A 83 -14.49 36.60 31.11
CA ILE A 83 -15.45 35.52 30.88
C ILE A 83 -15.54 34.66 32.15
N PRO A 84 -16.72 34.50 32.78
CA PRO A 84 -16.85 33.61 33.93
C PRO A 84 -16.56 32.14 33.58
N LYS A 85 -15.99 31.37 34.50
CA LYS A 85 -15.58 29.96 34.27
C LYS A 85 -16.69 29.10 33.67
N LEU A 86 -17.92 29.27 34.14
CA LEU A 86 -19.11 28.57 33.61
C LEU A 86 -19.33 28.90 32.12
N LEU A 87 -19.32 30.19 31.76
CA LEU A 87 -19.53 30.64 30.39
C LEU A 87 -18.38 30.19 29.47
N MET A 88 -17.14 30.16 29.98
CA MET A 88 -16.00 29.58 29.26
C MET A 88 -16.24 28.10 28.93
N CYS A 89 -16.67 27.29 29.89
CA CYS A 89 -16.96 25.87 29.66
C CYS A 89 -18.05 25.69 28.61
N GLU A 90 -19.14 26.45 28.74
CA GLU A 90 -20.27 26.45 27.80
C GLU A 90 -19.87 26.89 26.39
N PHE A 91 -18.99 27.89 26.24
CA PHE A 91 -18.46 28.27 24.93
C PHE A 91 -17.66 27.13 24.30
N ILE A 92 -16.79 26.47 25.06
CA ILE A 92 -15.93 25.43 24.49
C ILE A 92 -16.76 24.22 24.02
N TYR A 93 -17.71 23.75 24.84
CA TYR A 93 -18.57 22.62 24.49
C TYR A 93 -19.56 22.96 23.37
N ASN A 94 -20.25 24.10 23.43
CA ASN A 94 -21.31 24.41 22.47
C ASN A 94 -20.82 25.04 21.15
N LEU A 95 -19.54 25.44 21.03
CA LEU A 95 -18.98 26.04 19.81
C LEU A 95 -18.08 25.07 19.01
N HIS A 96 -18.19 23.76 19.25
CA HIS A 96 -17.37 22.73 18.61
C HIS A 96 -15.85 22.91 18.83
N MET A 97 -15.45 23.38 20.03
CA MET A 97 -14.04 23.66 20.37
C MET A 97 -13.43 22.60 21.31
N GLU A 98 -14.15 21.51 21.61
CA GLU A 98 -13.76 20.48 22.59
C GLU A 98 -12.37 19.87 22.31
N GLN A 99 -12.05 19.59 21.04
CA GLN A 99 -10.76 19.03 20.69
C GLN A 99 -9.57 19.93 21.12
N PHE A 100 -9.76 21.26 21.09
CA PHE A 100 -8.73 22.22 21.46
C PHE A 100 -8.62 22.41 22.98
N LEU A 101 -9.67 22.10 23.73
CA LEU A 101 -9.60 22.07 25.21
C LEU A 101 -8.56 21.06 25.69
N TYR A 102 -8.61 19.85 25.14
CA TYR A 102 -7.70 18.77 25.52
C TYR A 102 -6.25 19.15 25.14
N GLU A 103 -6.07 19.82 24.00
CA GLU A 103 -4.78 20.41 23.63
C GLU A 103 -4.31 21.47 24.64
N VAL A 104 -5.19 22.38 25.09
CA VAL A 104 -4.83 23.40 26.10
C VAL A 104 -4.44 22.75 27.42
N ILE A 105 -5.20 21.77 27.91
CA ILE A 105 -4.90 21.06 29.16
C ILE A 105 -3.54 20.36 29.02
N ALA A 106 -3.30 19.62 27.92
CA ALA A 106 -2.08 18.85 27.76
C ALA A 106 -0.84 19.72 27.45
N PHE A 107 -0.98 20.78 26.66
CA PHE A 107 0.14 21.49 26.02
C PHE A 107 0.37 22.94 26.46
N SER A 108 -0.52 23.58 27.20
CA SER A 108 -0.26 24.92 27.75
C SER A 108 0.72 24.88 28.94
N TYR A 109 1.07 26.05 29.48
CA TYR A 109 1.87 26.16 30.69
C TYR A 109 1.18 25.37 31.81
N PRO A 110 1.86 24.44 32.51
CA PRO A 110 1.15 23.45 33.32
C PRO A 110 0.19 24.00 34.39
N PRO A 111 0.51 25.08 35.14
CA PRO A 111 -0.47 25.71 36.03
C PRO A 111 -1.74 26.20 35.34
N LEU A 112 -1.64 26.71 34.10
CA LEU A 112 -2.82 27.09 33.30
C LEU A 112 -3.63 25.86 32.91
N GLY A 113 -2.97 24.82 32.38
CA GLY A 113 -3.62 23.55 32.05
C GLY A 113 -4.33 22.91 33.25
N MET A 114 -3.73 22.99 34.43
CA MET A 114 -4.31 22.51 35.69
C MET A 114 -5.56 23.31 36.09
N GLU A 115 -5.53 24.64 36.05
CA GLU A 115 -6.70 25.45 36.43
C GLU A 115 -7.85 25.30 35.41
N VAL A 116 -7.52 25.17 34.13
CA VAL A 116 -8.49 24.85 33.07
C VAL A 116 -9.12 23.48 33.34
N ALA A 117 -8.32 22.43 33.55
CA ALA A 117 -8.84 21.10 33.88
C ALA A 117 -9.76 21.13 35.10
N ALA A 118 -9.37 21.81 36.19
CA ALA A 118 -10.20 21.95 37.38
C ALA A 118 -11.54 22.65 37.10
N ALA A 119 -11.56 23.70 36.27
CA ALA A 119 -12.79 24.39 35.90
C ALA A 119 -13.77 23.48 35.14
N PHE A 120 -13.25 22.67 34.20
CA PHE A 120 -14.06 21.72 33.45
C PHE A 120 -14.52 20.54 34.32
N LEU A 121 -13.68 20.06 35.25
CA LEU A 121 -14.05 19.01 36.21
C LEU A 121 -15.16 19.46 37.17
N ASP A 122 -15.16 20.71 37.62
CA ASP A 122 -16.28 21.28 38.40
C ASP A 122 -17.56 21.41 37.56
N HIS A 123 -17.42 21.64 36.26
CA HIS A 123 -18.56 21.78 35.34
C HIS A 123 -19.31 20.45 35.11
N PHE A 124 -18.72 19.29 35.41
CA PHE A 124 -19.41 17.98 35.30
C PHE A 124 -20.67 17.88 36.16
N LYS A 125 -20.81 18.68 37.23
CA LYS A 125 -22.03 18.72 38.05
C LYS A 125 -23.28 19.19 37.30
N TYR A 126 -23.13 19.80 36.12
CA TYR A 126 -24.25 20.24 35.28
C TYR A 126 -24.66 19.18 34.24
N PHE A 127 -23.83 18.17 33.98
CA PHE A 127 -24.12 17.13 32.99
C PHE A 127 -24.97 15.98 33.57
N SER A 128 -25.63 15.26 32.67
CA SER A 128 -26.09 13.89 32.94
C SER A 128 -24.90 12.94 32.84
N PRO A 129 -24.72 12.00 33.79
CA PRO A 129 -23.64 11.01 33.72
C PRO A 129 -23.58 10.24 32.39
N THR A 130 -24.72 10.06 31.72
CA THR A 130 -24.84 9.33 30.45
C THR A 130 -24.22 10.05 29.25
N ASN A 131 -24.04 11.37 29.32
CA ASN A 131 -23.71 12.20 28.15
C ASN A 131 -22.30 12.80 28.21
N CYS A 132 -21.52 12.48 29.24
CA CYS A 132 -20.25 13.14 29.52
C CYS A 132 -19.04 12.18 29.54
N LEU A 133 -19.24 10.90 29.20
CA LEU A 133 -18.20 9.86 29.28
C LEU A 133 -17.04 10.13 28.32
N ASP A 134 -17.33 10.57 27.09
CA ASP A 134 -16.31 10.87 26.08
C ASP A 134 -15.47 12.08 26.49
N GLN A 135 -16.12 13.14 26.99
CA GLN A 135 -15.45 14.32 27.53
C GLN A 135 -14.60 13.95 28.75
N LEU A 136 -15.10 13.08 29.63
CA LEU A 136 -14.37 12.62 30.81
C LEU A 136 -13.11 11.83 30.43
N GLN A 137 -13.23 10.92 29.47
CA GLN A 137 -12.09 10.19 28.89
C GLN A 137 -11.03 11.16 28.38
N LYS A 138 -11.42 12.10 27.52
CA LYS A 138 -10.45 13.02 26.89
C LYS A 138 -9.80 13.99 27.88
N ILE A 139 -10.54 14.51 28.87
CA ILE A 139 -9.96 15.34 29.95
C ILE A 139 -8.99 14.53 30.81
N SER A 140 -9.32 13.28 31.13
CA SER A 140 -8.45 12.41 31.94
C SER A 140 -7.15 12.09 31.21
N VAL A 141 -7.21 11.76 29.91
CA VAL A 141 -6.01 11.55 29.07
C VAL A 141 -5.17 12.84 28.94
N ALA A 142 -5.82 14.00 28.73
CA ALA A 142 -5.11 15.27 28.64
C ALA A 142 -4.41 15.64 29.96
N SER A 143 -5.06 15.37 31.10
CA SER A 143 -4.50 15.59 32.43
C SER A 143 -3.30 14.67 32.70
N TYR A 144 -3.39 13.39 32.32
CA TYR A 144 -2.26 12.46 32.38
C TYR A 144 -1.10 12.90 31.50
N THR A 145 -1.40 13.35 30.27
CA THR A 145 -0.41 13.89 29.34
C THR A 145 0.30 15.11 29.91
N LEU A 146 -0.42 16.01 30.58
CA LEU A 146 0.17 17.14 31.30
C LEU A 146 1.13 16.66 32.40
N ILE A 147 0.75 15.63 33.19
CA ILE A 147 1.61 15.07 34.25
C ILE A 147 2.92 14.52 33.66
N CYS A 148 2.85 13.74 32.58
CA CYS A 148 4.04 13.23 31.87
C CYS A 148 4.99 14.36 31.44
N ARG A 149 4.45 15.52 31.06
CA ARG A 149 5.21 16.68 30.59
C ARG A 149 5.80 17.54 31.71
N LEU A 150 5.40 17.36 32.98
CA LEU A 150 5.91 18.17 34.09
C LEU A 150 7.43 18.13 34.20
N HIS A 151 8.07 17.04 33.77
CA HIS A 151 9.52 16.90 33.77
C HIS A 151 10.23 17.96 32.88
N LEU A 152 9.56 18.47 31.86
CA LEU A 152 10.09 19.49 30.94
C LEU A 152 10.17 20.89 31.56
N PHE A 153 9.56 21.09 32.73
CA PHE A 153 9.42 22.41 33.33
C PHE A 153 10.19 22.55 34.65
N ASN A 154 10.68 23.76 34.90
CA ASN A 154 11.33 24.21 36.12
C ASN A 154 10.35 25.06 36.93
N PHE A 155 9.78 24.49 38.00
CA PHE A 155 8.76 25.17 38.81
C PHE A 155 9.30 25.88 40.07
N GLY A 156 10.60 25.78 40.34
CA GLY A 156 11.22 26.39 41.53
C GLY A 156 10.51 25.99 42.83
N GLU A 157 10.17 26.98 43.67
CA GLU A 157 9.51 26.77 44.96
C GLU A 157 8.07 26.23 44.84
N ASN A 158 7.41 26.40 43.69
CA ASN A 158 6.04 25.95 43.46
C ASN A 158 5.93 24.49 42.99
N TYR A 159 7.06 23.77 42.91
CA TYR A 159 7.13 22.41 42.38
C TYR A 159 6.19 21.43 43.08
N SER A 160 6.23 21.38 44.42
CA SER A 160 5.38 20.46 45.21
C SER A 160 3.90 20.79 45.09
N LYS A 161 3.54 22.07 45.15
CA LYS A 161 2.16 22.55 44.99
C LYS A 161 1.58 22.13 43.63
N ASN A 162 2.37 22.28 42.56
CA ASN A 162 1.94 21.92 41.20
C ASN A 162 1.74 20.42 41.04
N LEU A 163 2.60 19.58 41.64
CA LEU A 163 2.41 18.12 41.66
C LEU A 163 1.11 17.74 42.38
N THR A 164 0.83 18.33 43.54
CA THR A 164 -0.39 18.05 44.30
C THR A 164 -1.66 18.44 43.53
N ILE A 165 -1.67 19.60 42.87
CA ILE A 165 -2.83 20.04 42.06
C ILE A 165 -3.03 19.11 40.87
N ALA A 166 -1.95 18.75 40.16
CA ALA A 166 -2.00 17.84 39.03
C ALA A 166 -2.56 16.47 39.45
N SER A 167 -2.06 15.92 40.57
CA SER A 167 -2.55 14.68 41.15
C SER A 167 -4.04 14.77 41.50
N SER A 168 -4.45 15.81 42.24
CA SER A 168 -5.83 16.00 42.67
C SER A 168 -6.81 16.09 41.50
N ASN A 169 -6.45 16.82 40.44
CA ASN A 169 -7.30 16.94 39.24
C ASN A 169 -7.45 15.60 38.53
N PHE A 170 -6.35 14.86 38.38
CA PHE A 170 -6.37 13.54 37.75
C PHE A 170 -7.16 12.52 38.59
N GLN A 171 -6.92 12.48 39.91
CA GLN A 171 -7.69 11.61 40.82
C GLN A 171 -9.18 11.91 40.77
N GLN A 172 -9.56 13.19 40.72
CA GLN A 172 -10.96 13.60 40.57
C GLN A 172 -11.55 13.14 39.24
N SER A 173 -10.81 13.27 38.13
CA SER A 173 -11.29 12.82 36.82
C SER A 173 -11.45 11.30 36.77
N VAL A 174 -10.53 10.54 37.36
CA VAL A 174 -10.64 9.08 37.48
C VAL A 174 -11.83 8.69 38.37
N LYS A 175 -12.05 9.41 39.48
CA LYS A 175 -13.17 9.15 40.39
C LYS A 175 -14.52 9.23 39.66
N TYR A 176 -14.70 10.16 38.74
CA TYR A 176 -15.98 10.33 38.04
C TYR A 176 -16.38 9.16 37.13
N PHE A 177 -15.47 8.23 36.82
CA PHE A 177 -15.85 6.99 36.14
C PHE A 177 -16.62 6.04 37.07
N THR A 178 -16.29 6.02 38.36
CA THR A 178 -16.91 5.11 39.36
C THR A 178 -18.00 5.80 40.17
N ASP A 179 -17.82 7.09 40.46
CA ASP A 179 -18.75 7.93 41.23
C ASP A 179 -18.95 9.28 40.50
N PRO A 180 -19.76 9.31 39.42
CA PRO A 180 -20.00 10.51 38.64
C PRO A 180 -20.88 11.52 39.41
N PRO A 181 -20.72 12.84 39.16
CA PRO A 181 -21.65 13.85 39.67
C PRO A 181 -23.07 13.56 39.20
N ASN A 182 -24.06 13.79 40.06
CA ASN A 182 -25.47 13.42 39.80
C ASN A 182 -25.70 11.91 39.58
N SER A 183 -24.92 11.04 40.24
CA SER A 183 -25.10 9.59 40.21
C SER A 183 -26.52 9.13 40.57
N GLU A 184 -27.28 9.90 41.34
CA GLU A 184 -28.70 9.68 41.61
C GLU A 184 -29.53 9.53 40.33
N LYS A 185 -29.19 10.24 39.25
CA LYS A 185 -29.88 10.10 37.95
C LYS A 185 -29.71 8.71 37.35
N LEU A 186 -28.59 8.02 37.61
CA LEU A 186 -28.38 6.64 37.15
C LEU A 186 -29.37 5.67 37.80
N SER A 187 -29.77 5.92 39.04
CA SER A 187 -30.76 5.09 39.75
C SER A 187 -32.16 5.19 39.15
N THR A 188 -32.45 6.25 38.39
CA THR A 188 -33.73 6.46 37.70
C THR A 188 -33.81 5.83 36.32
N LEU A 189 -32.71 5.31 35.80
CA LEU A 189 -32.66 4.66 34.48
C LEU A 189 -33.39 3.32 34.48
N ARG A 190 -33.94 2.95 33.32
CA ARG A 190 -34.46 1.59 33.12
C ARG A 190 -33.29 0.60 33.08
N LYS A 191 -33.60 -0.67 33.34
CA LYS A 191 -32.60 -1.76 33.40
C LYS A 191 -31.71 -1.81 32.14
N ASN A 192 -32.29 -1.72 30.95
CA ASN A 192 -31.54 -1.78 29.69
C ASN A 192 -30.65 -0.54 29.51
N ASP A 193 -31.18 0.66 29.75
CA ASP A 193 -30.41 1.92 29.65
C ASP A 193 -29.25 1.95 30.65
N LEU A 194 -29.44 1.38 31.85
CA LEU A 194 -28.38 1.22 32.84
C LEU A 194 -27.30 0.22 32.38
N TYR A 195 -27.69 -0.87 31.73
CA TYR A 195 -26.76 -1.87 31.19
C TYR A 195 -25.95 -1.31 30.03
N GLU A 196 -26.59 -0.57 29.12
CA GLU A 196 -25.93 0.15 28.04
C GLU A 196 -24.95 1.20 28.60
N TYR A 197 -25.38 1.99 29.60
CA TYR A 197 -24.51 2.96 30.28
C TYR A 197 -23.27 2.30 30.89
N LYS A 198 -23.43 1.17 31.60
CA LYS A 198 -22.29 0.43 32.16
C LYS A 198 -21.31 -0.03 31.07
N GLY A 199 -21.82 -0.46 29.91
CA GLY A 199 -20.99 -0.84 28.77
C GLY A 199 -20.23 0.33 28.16
N ARG A 200 -20.90 1.48 27.98
CA ARG A 200 -20.25 2.72 27.53
C ARG A 200 -19.21 3.21 28.53
N CYS A 201 -19.51 3.21 29.83
CA CYS A 201 -18.57 3.62 30.87
C CYS A 201 -17.31 2.74 30.89
N LEU A 202 -17.49 1.41 30.84
CA LEU A 202 -16.36 0.49 30.75
C LEU A 202 -15.55 0.70 29.47
N THR A 203 -16.21 0.92 28.34
CA THR A 203 -15.55 1.22 27.05
C THR A 203 -14.67 2.47 27.15
N SER A 204 -15.23 3.59 27.64
CA SER A 204 -14.48 4.84 27.82
C SER A 204 -13.32 4.67 28.81
N ALA A 205 -13.51 3.92 29.90
CA ALA A 205 -12.45 3.63 30.86
C ALA A 205 -11.32 2.76 30.28
N LEU A 206 -11.65 1.72 29.51
CA LEU A 206 -10.66 0.87 28.83
C LEU A 206 -9.83 1.67 27.81
N LEU A 207 -10.49 2.55 27.05
CA LEU A 207 -9.80 3.44 26.10
C LEU A 207 -8.92 4.47 26.83
N PHE A 208 -9.41 5.06 27.91
CA PHE A 208 -8.63 5.95 28.79
C PHE A 208 -7.34 5.27 29.28
N VAL A 209 -7.45 4.06 29.88
CA VAL A 209 -6.30 3.31 30.37
C VAL A 209 -5.31 2.99 29.24
N TYR A 210 -5.83 2.55 28.09
CA TYR A 210 -5.00 2.23 26.94
C TYR A 210 -4.23 3.45 26.41
N GLU A 211 -4.89 4.61 26.27
CA GLU A 211 -4.27 5.85 25.82
C GLU A 211 -3.19 6.33 26.82
N CYS A 212 -3.49 6.36 28.12
CA CYS A 212 -2.53 6.74 29.17
C CYS A 212 -1.28 5.86 29.19
N LEU A 213 -1.43 4.53 29.16
CA LEU A 213 -0.29 3.60 29.12
C LEU A 213 0.48 3.69 27.80
N SER A 214 -0.19 4.02 26.70
CA SER A 214 0.49 4.30 25.44
C SER A 214 1.33 5.56 25.53
N HIS A 215 0.84 6.63 26.18
CA HIS A 215 1.67 7.79 26.49
C HIS A 215 2.81 7.42 27.43
N PHE A 216 2.58 6.66 28.50
CA PHE A 216 3.63 6.26 29.44
C PHE A 216 4.81 5.50 28.78
N THR A 217 4.49 4.63 27.82
CA THR A 217 5.49 3.77 27.14
C THR A 217 6.12 4.37 25.89
N SER A 218 5.63 5.53 25.42
CA SER A 218 6.10 6.15 24.18
C SER A 218 7.25 7.13 24.40
N LYS A 219 8.07 7.33 23.35
CA LYS A 219 9.02 8.45 23.27
C LYS A 219 8.28 9.73 22.91
N HIS A 220 8.50 10.78 23.68
CA HIS A 220 7.88 12.08 23.45
C HIS A 220 8.90 13.08 22.94
N GLY A 221 8.54 13.81 21.88
CA GLY A 221 9.27 15.03 21.50
C GLY A 221 8.93 16.18 22.45
N ASN A 222 9.84 17.14 22.59
CA ASN A 222 9.58 18.40 23.30
C ASN A 222 8.50 19.23 22.58
N LYS A 223 8.33 19.02 21.27
CA LYS A 223 7.27 19.58 20.44
C LYS A 223 6.36 18.47 19.92
N SER A 224 5.06 18.71 19.91
CA SER A 224 4.14 17.84 19.16
C SER A 224 4.31 18.12 17.67
N ASN A 225 4.47 17.07 16.86
CA ASN A 225 4.64 17.21 15.40
C ASN A 225 3.39 17.79 14.70
N THR A 226 2.25 17.86 15.40
CA THR A 226 0.93 18.23 14.85
C THR A 226 0.35 19.53 15.44
N ILE A 227 0.98 20.11 16.46
CA ILE A 227 0.46 21.28 17.17
C ILE A 227 1.45 22.42 16.97
N ASP A 228 0.98 23.49 16.32
CA ASP A 228 1.72 24.76 16.19
C ASP A 228 2.31 25.19 17.55
N ASP A 229 3.42 25.93 17.55
CA ASP A 229 4.05 26.50 18.77
C ASP A 229 3.10 27.47 19.56
N LEU A 230 1.82 27.57 19.19
CA LEU A 230 0.76 28.38 19.79
C LEU A 230 0.69 28.27 21.32
N TYR A 231 0.69 27.05 21.88
CA TYR A 231 0.54 26.90 23.34
C TYR A 231 1.81 27.28 24.10
N GLN A 232 2.97 27.26 23.46
CA GLN A 232 4.24 27.69 24.06
C GLN A 232 4.24 29.19 24.33
N LEU A 233 3.38 29.98 23.65
CA LEU A 233 3.15 31.39 23.98
C LEU A 233 2.77 31.56 25.45
N THR A 234 2.16 30.55 26.10
CA THR A 234 1.78 30.63 27.51
C THR A 234 2.97 30.44 28.48
N TYR A 235 4.13 29.96 28.01
CA TYR A 235 5.22 29.54 28.87
C TYR A 235 6.02 30.75 29.37
N PRO A 236 6.31 30.87 30.68
CA PRO A 236 7.24 31.89 31.16
C PRO A 236 8.67 31.62 30.72
N GLN A 237 9.40 32.69 30.37
CA GLN A 237 10.81 32.60 29.96
C GLN A 237 11.62 31.86 31.03
N GLY A 238 12.48 30.93 30.62
CA GLY A 238 13.32 30.13 31.52
C GLY A 238 12.59 29.01 32.30
N THR A 239 11.28 28.81 32.11
CA THR A 239 10.56 27.72 32.77
C THR A 239 10.65 26.39 32.04
N ILE A 240 10.95 26.37 30.74
CA ILE A 240 11.16 25.13 29.99
C ILE A 240 12.64 24.75 30.00
N LYS A 241 12.93 23.46 30.14
CA LYS A 241 14.28 22.91 30.01
C LYS A 241 14.62 22.77 28.53
N GLU A 242 15.35 23.74 27.99
CA GLU A 242 15.71 23.79 26.56
C GLU A 242 16.62 22.63 26.11
N ASP A 243 17.34 22.01 27.05
CA ASP A 243 18.27 20.89 26.78
C ASP A 243 17.56 19.56 26.41
N ILE A 244 16.25 19.45 26.65
CA ILE A 244 15.49 18.21 26.43
C ILE A 244 14.75 18.31 25.10
N THR A 245 15.19 17.58 24.08
CA THR A 245 14.55 17.57 22.75
C THR A 245 13.63 16.36 22.54
N VAL A 246 13.99 15.21 23.10
CA VAL A 246 13.20 13.98 23.16
C VAL A 246 13.39 13.36 24.54
N TYR A 247 12.32 12.88 25.17
CA TYR A 247 12.39 12.23 26.47
C TYR A 247 11.54 10.95 26.52
N ASN A 248 11.97 9.98 27.32
CA ASN A 248 11.09 8.92 27.79
C ASN A 248 10.54 9.33 29.15
N VAL A 249 9.33 8.88 29.47
CA VAL A 249 8.72 9.13 30.78
C VAL A 249 9.58 8.52 31.91
N SER A 250 10.31 7.42 31.63
CA SER A 250 11.29 6.81 32.54
C SER A 250 12.45 7.72 32.94
N ASP A 251 12.72 8.77 32.14
CA ASP A 251 13.84 9.68 32.37
C ASP A 251 13.45 10.82 33.33
N ALA A 252 12.20 10.84 33.80
CA ALA A 252 11.68 11.86 34.70
C ALA A 252 12.31 11.83 36.11
N SER A 253 12.14 12.90 36.88
CA SER A 253 12.58 12.91 38.28
C SER A 253 11.80 11.90 39.11
N LYS A 254 12.41 11.44 40.21
CA LYS A 254 11.81 10.41 41.07
C LYS A 254 10.41 10.83 41.55
N GLU A 255 10.21 12.09 41.93
CA GLU A 255 8.93 12.61 42.40
C GLU A 255 7.83 12.55 41.34
N ILE A 256 8.17 12.77 40.06
CA ILE A 256 7.22 12.67 38.94
C ILE A 256 6.93 11.20 38.62
N LEU A 257 7.95 10.34 38.68
CA LEU A 257 7.77 8.90 38.50
C LEU A 257 6.88 8.29 39.59
N ASP A 258 7.10 8.68 40.85
CA ASP A 258 6.28 8.27 41.99
C ASP A 258 4.82 8.73 41.80
N LEU A 259 4.61 9.98 41.39
CA LEU A 259 3.27 10.49 41.05
C LEU A 259 2.63 9.72 39.89
N LEU A 260 3.36 9.44 38.81
CA LEU A 260 2.84 8.69 37.67
C LEU A 260 2.48 7.25 38.04
N ASN A 261 3.26 6.62 38.90
CA ASN A 261 2.94 5.29 39.43
C ASN A 261 1.67 5.33 40.28
N GLU A 262 1.51 6.32 41.16
CA GLU A 262 0.27 6.52 41.92
C GLU A 262 -0.93 6.74 40.98
N CYS A 263 -0.78 7.59 39.96
CA CYS A 263 -1.81 7.79 38.93
C CYS A 263 -2.15 6.50 38.19
N ASN A 264 -1.15 5.68 37.83
CA ASN A 264 -1.36 4.40 37.18
C ASN A 264 -2.13 3.42 38.08
N GLU A 265 -1.78 3.33 39.36
CA GLU A 265 -2.49 2.48 40.33
C GLU A 265 -3.96 2.89 40.46
N ILE A 266 -4.23 4.19 40.69
CA ILE A 266 -5.60 4.73 40.84
C ILE A 266 -6.43 4.49 39.58
N MET A 267 -5.85 4.71 38.40
CA MET A 267 -6.50 4.45 37.11
C MET A 267 -6.86 2.97 36.94
N LEU A 268 -5.93 2.06 37.24
CA LEU A 268 -6.14 0.62 37.10
C LEU A 268 -7.15 0.09 38.12
N ASP A 269 -7.13 0.61 39.36
CA ASP A 269 -8.10 0.25 40.39
C ASP A 269 -9.52 0.73 40.04
N ALA A 270 -9.67 1.93 39.48
CA ALA A 270 -10.96 2.39 38.98
C ALA A 270 -11.48 1.51 37.84
N CYS A 271 -10.61 1.16 36.87
CA CYS A 271 -10.97 0.23 35.79
C CYS A 271 -11.35 -1.15 36.32
N LYS A 272 -10.62 -1.66 37.33
CA LYS A 272 -10.91 -2.92 38.02
C LYS A 272 -12.28 -2.91 38.69
N GLN A 273 -12.65 -1.83 39.38
CA GLN A 273 -13.98 -1.69 39.98
C GLN A 273 -15.08 -1.76 38.90
N LEU A 274 -14.91 -1.06 37.78
CA LEU A 274 -15.87 -1.12 36.68
C LEU A 274 -16.01 -2.51 36.07
N VAL A 275 -14.90 -3.25 35.94
CA VAL A 275 -14.92 -4.65 35.47
C VAL A 275 -15.65 -5.56 36.49
N MET A 276 -15.42 -5.35 37.78
CA MET A 276 -16.12 -6.10 38.85
C MET A 276 -17.64 -5.83 38.87
N ASP A 277 -18.07 -4.64 38.44
CA ASP A 277 -19.48 -4.25 38.37
C ASP A 277 -20.26 -4.87 37.19
N VAL A 278 -19.57 -5.63 36.33
CA VAL A 278 -20.16 -6.37 35.21
C VAL A 278 -20.63 -7.74 35.70
N SER A 279 -21.95 -7.90 35.85
CA SER A 279 -22.56 -9.21 36.09
C SER A 279 -22.77 -9.98 34.78
N VAL A 280 -23.04 -11.29 34.90
CA VAL A 280 -23.37 -12.15 33.75
C VAL A 280 -24.58 -11.59 32.97
N ASP A 281 -25.59 -11.10 33.68
CA ASP A 281 -26.78 -10.49 33.06
C ASP A 281 -26.44 -9.24 32.22
N ILE A 282 -25.53 -8.40 32.71
CA ILE A 282 -25.06 -7.21 31.99
C ILE A 282 -24.29 -7.64 30.75
N PHE A 283 -23.36 -8.58 30.90
CA PHE A 283 -22.54 -9.08 29.81
C PHE A 283 -23.36 -9.75 28.71
N CYS A 284 -24.40 -10.52 29.07
CA CYS A 284 -25.33 -11.12 28.12
C CYS A 284 -26.21 -10.07 27.43
N ALA A 285 -26.69 -9.05 28.15
CA ALA A 285 -27.47 -7.97 27.55
C ALA A 285 -26.67 -7.18 26.50
N TRP A 286 -25.34 -7.05 26.66
CA TRP A 286 -24.48 -6.42 25.66
C TRP A 286 -24.42 -7.13 24.31
N SER A 287 -24.93 -8.36 24.20
CA SER A 287 -25.09 -9.04 22.90
C SER A 287 -26.26 -8.47 22.08
N GLU A 288 -27.20 -7.76 22.71
CA GLU A 288 -28.39 -7.20 22.07
C GLU A 288 -28.20 -5.74 21.62
N PHE A 289 -27.18 -5.05 22.14
CA PHE A 289 -26.84 -3.69 21.72
C PHE A 289 -25.85 -3.72 20.56
N GLU A 290 -26.26 -3.28 19.38
CA GLU A 290 -25.41 -3.19 18.19
C GLU A 290 -25.07 -1.75 17.82
N GLU A 291 -23.78 -1.46 17.65
CA GLU A 291 -23.27 -0.20 17.09
C GLU A 291 -22.29 -0.55 15.96
N ASN A 292 -22.48 0.04 14.77
CA ASN A 292 -21.60 -0.17 13.59
C ASN A 292 -21.42 -1.64 13.17
N GLY A 293 -22.46 -2.47 13.28
CA GLY A 293 -22.45 -3.88 12.88
C GLY A 293 -21.69 -4.81 13.83
N LYS A 294 -21.27 -4.32 15.01
CA LYS A 294 -20.72 -5.13 16.10
C LYS A 294 -21.58 -4.97 17.35
N THR A 295 -21.80 -6.08 18.05
CA THR A 295 -22.43 -6.03 19.39
C THR A 295 -21.49 -5.33 20.37
N MET A 296 -22.02 -4.60 21.34
CA MET A 296 -21.25 -3.96 22.42
C MET A 296 -20.36 -4.98 23.16
N GLN A 297 -20.85 -6.20 23.36
CA GLN A 297 -20.10 -7.30 23.95
C GLN A 297 -18.82 -7.63 23.17
N GLN A 298 -18.90 -7.64 21.83
CA GLN A 298 -17.75 -7.86 20.96
C GLN A 298 -16.76 -6.70 21.03
N SER A 299 -17.24 -5.46 20.92
CA SER A 299 -16.40 -4.26 20.98
C SER A 299 -15.62 -4.17 22.30
N ILE A 300 -16.30 -4.39 23.43
CA ILE A 300 -15.66 -4.43 24.75
C ILE A 300 -14.66 -5.59 24.84
N GLY A 301 -15.04 -6.79 24.35
CA GLY A 301 -14.16 -7.95 24.35
C GLY A 301 -12.85 -7.73 23.56
N GLU A 302 -12.93 -7.10 22.39
CA GLU A 302 -11.76 -6.75 21.56
C GLU A 302 -10.87 -5.71 22.25
N LEU A 303 -11.47 -4.67 22.84
CA LEU A 303 -10.73 -3.65 23.61
C LEU A 303 -10.04 -4.25 24.84
N CYS A 304 -10.73 -5.13 25.57
CA CYS A 304 -10.17 -5.92 26.66
C CYS A 304 -8.94 -6.72 26.21
N HIS A 305 -9.00 -7.38 25.05
CA HIS A 305 -7.86 -8.10 24.49
C HIS A 305 -6.69 -7.17 24.17
N LYS A 306 -6.97 -6.04 23.49
CA LYS A 306 -5.97 -5.03 23.13
C LYS A 306 -5.26 -4.45 24.36
N LEU A 307 -6.02 -4.08 25.39
CA LEU A 307 -5.49 -3.57 26.65
C LEU A 307 -4.66 -4.64 27.39
N ARG A 308 -5.14 -5.88 27.45
CA ARG A 308 -4.39 -6.99 28.06
C ARG A 308 -3.02 -7.17 27.43
N MET A 309 -2.93 -7.17 26.10
CA MET A 309 -1.65 -7.29 25.40
C MET A 309 -0.71 -6.11 25.70
N LYS A 310 -1.25 -4.89 25.86
CA LYS A 310 -0.46 -3.72 26.25
C LYS A 310 0.05 -3.84 27.69
N LEU A 311 -0.79 -4.26 28.63
CA LEU A 311 -0.43 -4.43 30.05
C LEU A 311 0.66 -5.48 30.26
N LEU A 312 0.60 -6.61 29.53
CA LEU A 312 1.62 -7.67 29.59
C LEU A 312 3.01 -7.21 29.15
N ASN A 313 3.09 -6.17 28.31
CA ASN A 313 4.34 -5.61 27.83
C ASN A 313 4.95 -4.57 28.80
N ILE A 314 4.31 -4.26 29.91
CA ILE A 314 4.76 -3.27 30.90
C ILE A 314 5.13 -4.02 32.19
N GLU A 315 6.42 -4.10 32.50
CA GLU A 315 6.93 -4.86 33.65
C GLU A 315 6.33 -4.43 34.99
N SER A 316 6.05 -3.13 35.18
CA SER A 316 5.48 -2.61 36.43
C SER A 316 3.99 -2.92 36.63
N VAL A 317 3.27 -3.37 35.60
CA VAL A 317 1.82 -3.55 35.62
C VAL A 317 1.37 -4.95 35.18
N CYS A 318 2.28 -5.78 34.66
CA CYS A 318 1.96 -7.10 34.11
C CYS A 318 1.33 -8.06 35.13
N GLU A 319 1.62 -7.90 36.42
CA GLU A 319 1.06 -8.69 37.53
C GLU A 319 -0.23 -8.10 38.12
N ASN A 320 -0.73 -6.96 37.59
CA ASN A 320 -1.91 -6.31 38.15
C ASN A 320 -3.17 -7.20 38.02
N PRO A 321 -4.02 -7.32 39.07
CA PRO A 321 -5.23 -8.14 39.03
C PRO A 321 -6.16 -7.87 37.85
N LEU A 322 -6.19 -6.63 37.33
CA LEU A 322 -6.95 -6.24 36.15
C LEU A 322 -6.64 -7.12 34.93
N VAL A 323 -5.38 -7.53 34.73
CA VAL A 323 -4.95 -8.37 33.59
C VAL A 323 -5.70 -9.71 33.59
N SER A 324 -5.84 -10.32 34.78
CA SER A 324 -6.54 -11.59 34.96
C SER A 324 -8.06 -11.45 34.80
N MET A 325 -8.64 -10.33 35.27
CA MET A 325 -10.08 -10.07 35.18
C MET A 325 -10.51 -9.76 33.75
N ILE A 326 -9.76 -8.90 33.05
CA ILE A 326 -9.99 -8.56 31.65
C ILE A 326 -9.87 -9.80 30.76
N GLN A 327 -8.99 -10.76 31.09
CA GLN A 327 -8.86 -12.02 30.34
C GLN A 327 -10.18 -12.82 30.28
N GLN A 328 -11.05 -12.72 31.29
CA GLN A 328 -12.32 -13.44 31.32
C GLN A 328 -13.36 -12.84 30.34
N ILE A 329 -13.23 -11.55 30.02
CA ILE A 329 -14.10 -10.81 29.10
C ILE A 329 -13.46 -10.71 27.70
N ALA A 330 -12.13 -10.76 27.63
CA ALA A 330 -11.37 -10.53 26.42
C ALA A 330 -11.72 -11.53 25.31
N ARG A 331 -12.03 -10.98 24.14
CA ARG A 331 -12.23 -11.71 22.90
C ARG A 331 -11.12 -11.32 21.95
N LYS A 332 -10.38 -12.31 21.43
CA LYS A 332 -9.41 -12.06 20.38
C LYS A 332 -10.16 -11.45 19.18
N PRO A 333 -9.75 -10.28 18.65
CA PRO A 333 -10.40 -9.73 17.46
C PRO A 333 -10.30 -10.77 16.33
N ALA A 334 -11.37 -10.87 15.54
CA ALA A 334 -11.33 -11.69 14.33
C ALA A 334 -10.19 -11.16 13.44
N ASP A 335 -9.41 -12.06 12.85
CA ASP A 335 -8.38 -11.66 11.89
C ASP A 335 -9.08 -10.87 10.76
N ILE A 336 -8.50 -9.76 10.31
CA ILE A 336 -9.06 -8.95 9.23
C ILE A 336 -9.24 -9.82 7.97
N LYS A 337 -8.39 -10.85 7.82
CA LYS A 337 -8.51 -11.90 6.79
C LYS A 337 -9.82 -12.69 6.88
N ASP A 338 -10.26 -13.05 8.09
CA ASP A 338 -11.52 -13.77 8.31
C ASP A 338 -12.72 -12.83 8.22
N LEU A 339 -12.54 -11.58 8.65
CA LEU A 339 -13.58 -10.56 8.68
C LEU A 339 -14.02 -10.18 7.25
N ILE A 340 -13.11 -10.16 6.29
CA ILE A 340 -13.40 -9.82 4.88
C ILE A 340 -14.36 -10.80 4.21
N ASN A 341 -14.34 -12.08 4.60
CA ASN A 341 -15.26 -13.09 4.08
C ASN A 341 -16.69 -12.92 4.63
N SER A 342 -16.81 -12.37 5.84
CA SER A 342 -18.11 -12.12 6.50
C SER A 342 -18.69 -10.72 6.24
N THR A 343 -17.89 -9.79 5.70
CA THR A 343 -18.29 -8.39 5.50
C THR A 343 -18.79 -8.13 4.07
N ASP A 344 -19.87 -7.36 3.97
CA ASP A 344 -20.44 -6.92 2.70
C ASP A 344 -19.50 -5.97 1.93
N VAL A 345 -19.67 -5.95 0.60
CA VAL A 345 -18.80 -5.20 -0.32
C VAL A 345 -18.88 -3.69 -0.09
N ALA A 346 -20.05 -3.17 0.30
CA ALA A 346 -20.25 -1.74 0.57
C ALA A 346 -19.49 -1.30 1.82
N THR A 347 -19.60 -2.04 2.92
CA THR A 347 -18.86 -1.73 4.16
C THR A 347 -17.35 -1.84 3.98
N ILE A 348 -16.85 -2.77 3.16
CA ILE A 348 -15.42 -2.86 2.84
C ILE A 348 -14.96 -1.63 2.06
N LYS A 349 -15.74 -1.20 1.06
CA LYS A 349 -15.46 0.01 0.29
C LYS A 349 -15.44 1.26 1.18
N ASP A 350 -16.38 1.37 2.11
CA ASP A 350 -16.44 2.50 3.04
C ASP A 350 -15.27 2.49 4.03
N LYS A 351 -14.84 1.32 4.52
CA LYS A 351 -13.64 1.19 5.37
C LYS A 351 -12.35 1.51 4.63
N ILE A 352 -12.28 1.24 3.33
CA ILE A 352 -11.13 1.58 2.49
C ILE A 352 -11.14 3.07 2.10
N ASN A 353 -12.32 3.67 1.91
CA ASN A 353 -12.46 5.07 1.51
C ASN A 353 -12.34 6.06 2.69
N ASN A 354 -12.77 5.66 3.89
CA ASN A 354 -12.67 6.49 5.10
C ASN A 354 -11.24 6.42 5.66
N ASN A 355 -10.34 7.12 4.98
CA ASN A 355 -8.93 7.22 5.31
C ASN A 355 -8.67 7.84 6.68
N ASN A 356 -8.09 7.07 7.61
CA ASN A 356 -7.09 7.52 8.59
C ASN A 356 -6.33 6.31 9.19
N ASN A 357 -5.07 6.15 8.78
CA ASN A 357 -4.01 5.28 9.35
C ASN A 357 -4.15 3.74 9.25
N GLU A 358 -2.97 3.09 9.35
CA GLU A 358 -2.54 1.66 9.26
C GLU A 358 -3.53 0.55 8.90
N GLU A 359 -4.78 0.61 9.33
CA GLU A 359 -5.84 -0.35 9.00
C GLU A 359 -6.15 -0.38 7.51
N TYR A 360 -6.12 0.75 6.79
CA TYR A 360 -6.34 0.80 5.33
C TYR A 360 -5.45 -0.19 4.56
N LYS A 361 -4.16 -0.27 4.91
CA LYS A 361 -3.22 -1.20 4.28
C LYS A 361 -3.56 -2.65 4.62
N LEU A 362 -3.91 -2.92 5.88
CA LEU A 362 -4.27 -4.26 6.34
C LEU A 362 -5.56 -4.77 5.68
N TRP A 363 -6.56 -3.90 5.51
CA TRP A 363 -7.80 -4.22 4.80
C TRP A 363 -7.56 -4.49 3.32
N LEU A 364 -6.74 -3.68 2.64
CA LEU A 364 -6.34 -3.92 1.25
C LEU A 364 -5.59 -5.24 1.10
N GLN A 365 -4.57 -5.50 1.93
CA GLN A 365 -3.81 -6.75 1.90
C GLN A 365 -4.68 -7.98 2.16
N ALA A 366 -5.67 -7.83 3.03
CA ALA A 366 -6.56 -8.91 3.37
C ALA A 366 -7.61 -9.21 2.27
N LEU A 367 -7.87 -8.30 1.32
CA LEU A 367 -8.76 -8.54 0.16
C LEU A 367 -8.32 -9.74 -0.68
N ILE A 368 -7.01 -10.03 -0.73
CA ILE A 368 -6.45 -11.18 -1.46
C ILE A 368 -7.02 -12.51 -0.95
N ASN A 369 -7.40 -12.58 0.33
CA ASN A 369 -7.92 -13.80 0.95
C ASN A 369 -9.45 -13.88 0.88
N ARG A 370 -10.12 -12.97 0.14
CA ARG A 370 -11.58 -13.00 0.01
C ARG A 370 -12.03 -14.17 -0.86
N ASP A 371 -12.95 -14.96 -0.33
CA ASP A 371 -13.66 -15.99 -1.10
C ASP A 371 -14.46 -15.35 -2.23
N GLN A 372 -14.36 -15.90 -3.45
CA GLN A 372 -15.07 -15.39 -4.64
C GLN A 372 -14.75 -13.91 -4.98
N LEU A 373 -13.52 -13.44 -4.69
CA LEU A 373 -13.06 -12.09 -5.04
C LEU A 373 -13.37 -11.70 -6.50
N CYS A 374 -13.20 -12.65 -7.42
CA CYS A 374 -13.34 -12.44 -8.86
C CYS A 374 -14.79 -12.16 -9.31
N ASN A 375 -15.78 -12.40 -8.44
CA ASN A 375 -17.19 -12.19 -8.72
C ASN A 375 -17.59 -10.71 -8.52
N HIS A 376 -16.77 -9.94 -7.80
CA HIS A 376 -17.04 -8.55 -7.43
C HIS A 376 -16.13 -7.57 -8.17
N ILE A 377 -16.59 -7.03 -9.30
CA ILE A 377 -15.85 -6.05 -10.13
C ILE A 377 -15.43 -4.83 -9.31
N GLU A 378 -16.29 -4.35 -8.39
CA GLU A 378 -15.99 -3.18 -7.55
C GLU A 378 -14.77 -3.38 -6.64
N LEU A 379 -14.55 -4.60 -6.13
CA LEU A 379 -13.37 -4.91 -5.33
C LEU A 379 -12.13 -5.02 -6.20
N LEU A 380 -12.27 -5.56 -7.42
CA LEU A 380 -11.18 -5.61 -8.39
C LEU A 380 -10.76 -4.20 -8.85
N ASP A 381 -11.70 -3.26 -8.99
CA ASP A 381 -11.39 -1.84 -9.27
C ASP A 381 -10.58 -1.21 -8.14
N ILE A 382 -10.95 -1.47 -6.87
CA ILE A 382 -10.20 -0.98 -5.70
C ILE A 382 -8.78 -1.55 -5.69
N ILE A 383 -8.61 -2.84 -6.02
CA ILE A 383 -7.30 -3.47 -6.15
C ILE A 383 -6.50 -2.81 -7.28
N ASN A 384 -7.09 -2.64 -8.46
CA ASN A 384 -6.47 -2.02 -9.65
C ASN A 384 -5.97 -0.59 -9.34
N SER A 385 -6.75 0.20 -8.61
CA SER A 385 -6.38 1.56 -8.20
C SER A 385 -5.26 1.62 -7.15
N ASN A 386 -5.05 0.55 -6.38
CA ASN A 386 -4.14 0.53 -5.23
C ASN A 386 -3.03 -0.54 -5.33
N LEU A 387 -2.70 -0.97 -6.55
CA LEU A 387 -1.69 -2.02 -6.80
C LEU A 387 -0.30 -1.71 -6.20
N GLU A 388 0.01 -0.44 -5.93
CA GLU A 388 1.32 0.00 -5.42
C GLU A 388 1.58 -0.37 -3.95
N ILE A 389 0.54 -0.78 -3.22
CA ILE A 389 0.63 -1.06 -1.79
C ILE A 389 1.00 -2.53 -1.51
N TYR A 390 0.80 -3.42 -2.49
CA TYR A 390 1.01 -4.86 -2.32
C TYR A 390 2.48 -5.25 -2.42
N ASN A 391 2.87 -6.19 -1.57
CA ASN A 391 4.20 -6.80 -1.56
C ASN A 391 4.33 -7.89 -2.65
N GLU A 392 5.56 -8.34 -2.93
CA GLU A 392 5.83 -9.33 -3.99
C GLU A 392 5.08 -10.66 -3.80
N GLU A 393 5.03 -11.17 -2.57
CA GLU A 393 4.27 -12.40 -2.23
C GLU A 393 2.76 -12.22 -2.41
N GLU A 394 2.26 -11.01 -2.15
CA GLU A 394 0.86 -10.64 -2.28
C GLU A 394 0.46 -10.56 -3.75
N CYS A 395 1.32 -9.96 -4.60
CA CYS A 395 1.18 -9.97 -6.04
C CYS A 395 1.19 -11.40 -6.63
N HIS A 396 2.04 -12.30 -6.12
CA HIS A 396 2.05 -13.70 -6.54
C HIS A 396 0.73 -14.40 -6.23
N LYS A 397 0.25 -14.29 -4.99
CA LYS A 397 -1.04 -14.88 -4.57
C LYS A 397 -2.22 -14.32 -5.35
N LEU A 398 -2.24 -12.99 -5.53
CA LEU A 398 -3.27 -12.32 -6.31
C LEU A 398 -3.31 -12.84 -7.76
N TYR A 399 -2.15 -13.04 -8.39
CA TYR A 399 -2.07 -13.62 -9.73
C TYR A 399 -2.63 -15.05 -9.80
N GLU A 400 -2.34 -15.90 -8.82
CA GLU A 400 -2.89 -17.27 -8.78
C GLU A 400 -4.42 -17.27 -8.61
N VAL A 401 -4.96 -16.39 -7.77
CA VAL A 401 -6.41 -16.25 -7.57
C VAL A 401 -7.11 -15.79 -8.85
N LEU A 402 -6.57 -14.78 -9.54
CA LEU A 402 -7.15 -14.23 -10.77
C LEU A 402 -7.10 -15.19 -11.96
N LYS A 403 -6.10 -16.09 -11.99
CA LYS A 403 -5.99 -17.09 -13.06
C LYS A 403 -6.90 -18.30 -12.82
N GLY A 404 -7.14 -18.64 -11.55
CA GLY A 404 -8.02 -19.75 -11.18
C GLY A 404 -9.51 -19.48 -11.40
N SER A 405 -9.92 -18.22 -11.61
CA SER A 405 -11.32 -17.84 -11.75
C SER A 405 -11.86 -18.00 -13.16
N SER A 406 -13.04 -18.61 -13.27
CA SER A 406 -13.85 -18.63 -14.51
C SER A 406 -14.79 -17.43 -14.66
N GLU A 407 -14.92 -16.60 -13.63
CA GLU A 407 -15.84 -15.46 -13.58
C GLU A 407 -15.13 -14.15 -13.97
N ASN A 408 -15.80 -13.27 -14.71
CA ASN A 408 -15.27 -11.98 -15.22
C ASN A 408 -13.91 -12.10 -15.92
N LYS A 409 -13.72 -13.18 -16.69
CA LYS A 409 -12.46 -13.60 -17.33
C LYS A 409 -11.70 -12.46 -18.01
N ASP A 410 -12.40 -11.61 -18.76
CA ASP A 410 -11.77 -10.50 -19.51
C ASP A 410 -11.15 -9.45 -18.57
N TYR A 411 -11.82 -9.15 -17.45
CA TYR A 411 -11.33 -8.17 -16.46
C TYR A 411 -10.23 -8.78 -15.57
N THR A 412 -10.38 -10.03 -15.16
CA THR A 412 -9.39 -10.74 -14.34
C THR A 412 -8.10 -10.99 -15.09
N GLU A 413 -8.16 -11.32 -16.39
CA GLU A 413 -6.97 -11.47 -17.25
C GLU A 413 -6.21 -10.14 -17.41
N LEU A 414 -6.92 -9.03 -17.62
CA LEU A 414 -6.30 -7.71 -17.76
C LEU A 414 -5.64 -7.25 -16.45
N LEU A 415 -6.28 -7.51 -15.30
CA LEU A 415 -5.71 -7.21 -13.99
C LEU A 415 -4.53 -8.14 -13.66
N ALA A 416 -4.59 -9.42 -14.03
CA ALA A 416 -3.49 -10.36 -13.86
C ALA A 416 -2.23 -9.92 -14.63
N VAL A 417 -2.38 -9.37 -15.84
CA VAL A 417 -1.25 -8.78 -16.60
C VAL A 417 -0.64 -7.59 -15.85
N LYS A 418 -1.46 -6.69 -15.30
CA LYS A 418 -0.99 -5.53 -14.53
C LYS A 418 -0.27 -5.94 -13.25
N VAL A 419 -0.76 -6.96 -12.55
CA VAL A 419 -0.11 -7.54 -11.37
C VAL A 419 1.23 -8.17 -11.78
N PHE A 420 1.26 -8.93 -12.87
CA PHE A 420 2.49 -9.54 -13.40
C PHE A 420 3.58 -8.53 -13.76
N GLN A 421 3.22 -7.33 -14.25
CA GLN A 421 4.19 -6.27 -14.55
C GLN A 421 5.00 -5.85 -13.32
N ARG A 422 4.39 -5.88 -12.13
CA ARG A 422 5.01 -5.47 -10.87
C ARG A 422 5.83 -6.58 -10.20
N CYS A 423 5.71 -7.83 -10.66
CA CYS A 423 6.49 -8.94 -10.14
C CYS A 423 7.97 -8.87 -10.55
N ASN A 424 8.85 -9.36 -9.69
CA ASN A 424 10.28 -9.48 -10.00
C ASN A 424 10.55 -10.59 -11.03
N VAL A 425 11.73 -10.57 -11.66
CA VAL A 425 12.11 -11.46 -12.77
C VAL A 425 12.01 -12.94 -12.38
N THR A 426 12.40 -13.31 -11.16
CA THR A 426 12.33 -14.70 -10.65
C THR A 426 10.89 -15.21 -10.59
N VAL A 427 10.00 -14.43 -9.98
CA VAL A 427 8.56 -14.75 -9.87
C VAL A 427 7.89 -14.78 -11.24
N LYS A 428 8.30 -13.90 -12.16
CA LYS A 428 7.82 -13.91 -13.56
C LYS A 428 8.14 -15.24 -14.25
N TYR A 429 9.36 -15.78 -14.08
CA TYR A 429 9.70 -17.10 -14.63
C TYR A 429 8.88 -18.23 -14.01
N GLU A 430 8.70 -18.25 -12.69
CA GLU A 430 7.89 -19.28 -12.02
C GLU A 430 6.43 -19.29 -12.49
N LEU A 431 5.84 -18.11 -12.66
CA LEU A 431 4.48 -17.95 -13.15
C LEU A 431 4.34 -18.35 -14.62
N LEU A 432 5.32 -18.03 -15.45
CA LEU A 432 5.38 -18.45 -16.85
C LEU A 432 5.57 -19.97 -16.99
N ASP A 433 6.44 -20.58 -16.19
CA ASP A 433 6.63 -22.04 -16.15
C ASP A 433 5.33 -22.77 -15.75
N LYS A 434 4.57 -22.20 -14.80
CA LYS A 434 3.22 -22.68 -14.44
C LYS A 434 2.20 -22.46 -15.55
N GLN A 435 2.28 -21.36 -16.31
CA GLN A 435 1.34 -21.08 -17.40
C GLN A 435 1.58 -21.93 -18.63
N PHE A 436 2.83 -22.11 -19.02
CA PHE A 436 3.22 -22.89 -20.19
C PHE A 436 3.60 -24.32 -19.81
N SER A 437 2.89 -24.88 -18.83
CA SER A 437 3.10 -26.26 -18.41
C SER A 437 2.97 -27.21 -19.60
N LYS A 438 3.83 -28.24 -19.64
CA LYS A 438 3.93 -29.23 -20.74
C LYS A 438 4.44 -28.67 -22.09
N ASN A 439 5.18 -27.57 -22.07
CA ASN A 439 5.75 -26.93 -23.26
C ASN A 439 4.70 -26.40 -24.26
N CYS A 440 3.47 -26.12 -23.80
CA CYS A 440 2.40 -25.59 -24.63
C CYS A 440 2.18 -24.08 -24.39
N PHE A 441 2.09 -23.30 -25.46
CA PHE A 441 1.72 -21.88 -25.40
C PHE A 441 0.20 -21.70 -25.42
N TYR A 442 -0.27 -20.73 -24.63
CA TYR A 442 -1.64 -20.23 -24.62
C TYR A 442 -1.60 -18.70 -24.65
N ASP A 443 -2.30 -18.09 -25.60
CA ASP A 443 -2.45 -16.64 -25.67
C ASP A 443 -3.50 -16.19 -24.65
N MET A 444 -3.21 -15.13 -23.89
CA MET A 444 -4.24 -14.36 -23.19
C MET A 444 -4.93 -13.41 -24.18
N GLN A 445 -6.13 -12.92 -23.88
CA GLN A 445 -6.85 -12.04 -24.81
C GLN A 445 -6.00 -10.85 -25.29
N THR A 446 -5.82 -10.76 -26.60
CA THR A 446 -5.09 -9.66 -27.25
C THR A 446 -5.98 -8.44 -27.36
N SER A 447 -5.81 -7.45 -26.47
CA SER A 447 -6.51 -6.16 -26.54
C SER A 447 -5.83 -5.20 -27.52
N THR A 448 -6.52 -4.11 -27.90
CA THR A 448 -5.93 -3.02 -28.69
C THR A 448 -4.77 -2.33 -27.96
N GLU A 449 -4.81 -2.29 -26.62
CA GLU A 449 -3.75 -1.78 -25.75
C GLU A 449 -2.46 -2.62 -25.84
N PHE A 450 -2.57 -3.94 -26.07
CA PHE A 450 -1.42 -4.83 -26.23
C PHE A 450 -0.53 -4.41 -27.40
N ASN A 451 -1.14 -4.09 -28.55
CA ASN A 451 -0.38 -3.70 -29.74
C ASN A 451 0.36 -2.37 -29.52
N GLN A 452 -0.25 -1.43 -28.80
CA GLN A 452 0.40 -0.16 -28.42
C GLN A 452 1.54 -0.41 -27.44
N MET A 453 1.32 -1.18 -26.37
CA MET A 453 2.38 -1.55 -25.42
C MET A 453 3.53 -2.28 -26.08
N LEU A 454 3.24 -3.20 -27.00
CA LEU A 454 4.23 -3.94 -27.77
C LEU A 454 5.08 -2.97 -28.61
N ILE A 455 4.48 -2.01 -29.30
CA ILE A 455 5.23 -0.99 -30.06
C ILE A 455 6.06 -0.10 -29.12
N GLU A 456 5.48 0.40 -28.04
CA GLU A 456 6.15 1.31 -27.11
C GLU A 456 7.35 0.67 -26.41
N ARG A 457 7.19 -0.55 -25.88
CA ARG A 457 8.25 -1.25 -25.15
C ARG A 457 9.40 -1.65 -26.08
N PHE A 458 9.09 -2.15 -27.27
CA PHE A 458 10.13 -2.44 -28.26
C PHE A 458 10.83 -1.17 -28.76
N ASN A 459 10.12 -0.06 -28.95
CA ASN A 459 10.75 1.21 -29.30
C ASN A 459 11.64 1.74 -28.17
N LYS A 460 11.25 1.59 -26.90
CA LYS A 460 12.10 1.92 -25.74
C LYS A 460 13.40 1.12 -25.74
N LEU A 461 13.33 -0.20 -26.00
CA LEU A 461 14.51 -1.05 -26.11
C LEU A 461 15.45 -0.64 -27.25
N VAL A 462 14.90 -0.11 -28.35
CA VAL A 462 15.70 0.39 -29.48
C VAL A 462 16.39 1.73 -29.15
N ILE A 463 15.74 2.60 -28.37
CA ILE A 463 16.28 3.92 -28.00
C ILE A 463 17.27 3.83 -26.83
N GLN A 464 17.02 2.93 -25.87
CA GLN A 464 17.81 2.72 -24.66
C GLN A 464 18.25 1.24 -24.55
N PRO A 465 19.48 0.89 -24.98
CA PRO A 465 19.96 -0.49 -24.98
C PRO A 465 20.20 -1.09 -23.58
N ASP A 466 20.19 -0.26 -22.53
CA ASP A 466 20.30 -0.66 -21.11
C ASP A 466 18.93 -0.75 -20.40
N ALA A 467 17.82 -0.67 -21.14
CA ALA A 467 16.48 -0.77 -20.56
C ALA A 467 16.19 -2.17 -20.01
N ASP A 468 15.35 -2.22 -18.96
CA ASP A 468 14.99 -3.48 -18.29
C ASP A 468 14.26 -4.44 -19.25
N LEU A 469 14.89 -5.59 -19.49
CA LEU A 469 14.38 -6.63 -20.38
C LEU A 469 13.20 -7.41 -19.74
N SER A 470 12.94 -7.22 -18.44
CA SER A 470 11.85 -7.89 -17.71
C SER A 470 10.45 -7.54 -18.22
N ASP A 471 10.30 -6.40 -18.90
CA ASP A 471 9.05 -5.98 -19.53
C ASP A 471 8.63 -6.89 -20.69
N VAL A 472 9.61 -7.52 -21.36
CA VAL A 472 9.34 -8.43 -22.48
C VAL A 472 8.65 -9.70 -21.99
N LEU A 473 8.97 -10.16 -20.77
CA LEU A 473 8.30 -11.32 -20.16
C LEU A 473 6.80 -11.08 -19.98
N THR A 474 6.40 -9.85 -19.68
CA THR A 474 4.98 -9.47 -19.57
C THR A 474 4.28 -9.56 -20.92
N LEU A 475 4.91 -9.05 -21.99
CA LEU A 475 4.35 -9.15 -23.34
C LEU A 475 4.29 -10.61 -23.80
N PHE A 476 5.28 -11.40 -23.41
CA PHE A 476 5.37 -12.83 -23.71
C PHE A 476 4.26 -13.64 -23.03
N LEU A 477 3.84 -13.25 -21.82
CA LEU A 477 2.69 -13.83 -21.12
C LEU A 477 1.39 -13.69 -21.92
N GLN A 478 1.23 -12.58 -22.64
CA GLN A 478 0.00 -12.23 -23.35
C GLN A 478 -0.08 -12.90 -24.71
N SER A 479 0.96 -12.77 -25.56
CA SER A 479 1.01 -13.51 -26.82
C SER A 479 2.45 -13.81 -27.27
N PRO A 480 2.96 -15.03 -27.03
CA PRO A 480 4.27 -15.47 -27.50
C PRO A 480 4.48 -15.29 -29.01
N ARG A 481 3.47 -15.65 -29.83
CA ARG A 481 3.55 -15.59 -31.29
C ARG A 481 3.73 -14.17 -31.82
N GLN A 482 2.99 -13.20 -31.29
CA GLN A 482 3.09 -11.81 -31.72
C GLN A 482 4.42 -11.18 -31.28
N VAL A 483 4.91 -11.54 -30.09
CA VAL A 483 6.23 -11.14 -29.60
C VAL A 483 7.33 -11.67 -30.52
N TYR A 484 7.32 -12.97 -30.85
CA TYR A 484 8.28 -13.54 -31.80
C TYR A 484 8.19 -12.87 -33.18
N SER A 485 6.99 -12.68 -33.74
CA SER A 485 6.83 -12.00 -35.04
C SER A 485 7.40 -10.57 -35.02
N LYS A 486 7.16 -9.80 -33.96
CA LYS A 486 7.71 -8.46 -33.83
C LYS A 486 9.22 -8.45 -33.65
N LEU A 487 9.76 -9.34 -32.82
CA LEU A 487 11.20 -9.51 -32.61
C LEU A 487 11.94 -9.70 -33.93
N PHE A 488 11.44 -10.62 -34.76
CA PHE A 488 12.03 -10.87 -36.06
C PHE A 488 11.88 -9.69 -37.01
N ASN A 489 10.70 -9.05 -37.08
CA ASN A 489 10.51 -7.87 -37.93
C ASN A 489 11.45 -6.72 -37.57
N LEU A 490 11.70 -6.48 -36.27
CA LEU A 490 12.65 -5.46 -35.82
C LEU A 490 14.11 -5.87 -36.07
N ALA A 491 14.45 -7.15 -35.90
CA ALA A 491 15.79 -7.65 -36.19
C ALA A 491 16.22 -7.44 -37.66
N LEU A 492 15.26 -7.31 -38.59
CA LEU A 492 15.51 -7.08 -40.02
C LEU A 492 15.90 -5.63 -40.35
N GLU A 493 15.47 -4.63 -39.58
CA GLU A 493 15.58 -3.22 -39.97
C GLU A 493 17.01 -2.66 -39.81
N ASN A 494 17.73 -2.99 -38.73
CA ASN A 494 19.09 -2.46 -38.47
C ASN A 494 19.98 -3.49 -37.73
N PRO A 495 21.28 -3.63 -38.07
CA PRO A 495 22.22 -4.49 -37.33
C PRO A 495 22.27 -4.25 -35.82
N GLN A 496 22.14 -3.00 -35.35
CA GLN A 496 22.08 -2.72 -33.89
C GLN A 496 20.81 -3.31 -33.25
N GLN A 497 19.69 -3.28 -33.97
CA GLN A 497 18.46 -3.92 -33.51
C GLN A 497 18.60 -5.44 -33.52
N THR A 498 19.33 -6.01 -34.50
CA THR A 498 19.67 -7.44 -34.52
C THR A 498 20.35 -7.86 -33.21
N ASP A 499 21.36 -7.13 -32.75
CA ASP A 499 22.09 -7.45 -31.51
C ASP A 499 21.22 -7.33 -30.25
N ILE A 500 20.36 -6.30 -30.18
CA ILE A 500 19.43 -6.11 -29.06
C ILE A 500 18.38 -7.24 -29.05
N MET A 501 17.82 -7.59 -30.20
CA MET A 501 16.83 -8.67 -30.30
C MET A 501 17.45 -10.02 -29.95
N LEU A 502 18.73 -10.28 -30.28
CA LEU A 502 19.42 -11.50 -29.83
C LEU A 502 19.53 -11.60 -28.30
N LYS A 503 19.79 -10.47 -27.61
CA LYS A 503 19.77 -10.43 -26.14
C LYS A 503 18.38 -10.75 -25.58
N VAL A 504 17.32 -10.22 -26.22
CA VAL A 504 15.93 -10.49 -25.82
C VAL A 504 15.57 -11.96 -26.03
N VAL A 505 15.96 -12.56 -27.16
CA VAL A 505 15.66 -13.97 -27.44
C VAL A 505 16.44 -14.90 -26.48
N LYS A 506 17.65 -14.51 -26.05
CA LYS A 506 18.37 -15.21 -24.97
C LYS A 506 17.61 -15.22 -23.64
N LEU A 507 16.88 -14.14 -23.32
CA LEU A 507 16.04 -14.10 -22.13
C LEU A 507 14.86 -15.11 -22.19
N LEU A 508 14.43 -15.45 -23.41
CA LEU A 508 13.35 -16.39 -23.72
C LEU A 508 13.84 -17.82 -24.05
N GLU A 509 15.14 -18.12 -23.85
CA GLU A 509 15.78 -19.38 -24.23
C GLU A 509 15.03 -20.62 -23.69
N LYS A 510 14.54 -20.55 -22.44
CA LYS A 510 13.77 -21.62 -21.79
C LYS A 510 12.49 -22.01 -22.54
N TYR A 511 11.90 -21.07 -23.28
CA TYR A 511 10.64 -21.27 -24.00
C TYR A 511 10.81 -21.59 -25.50
N SER A 512 12.06 -21.73 -25.97
CA SER A 512 12.38 -21.96 -27.39
C SER A 512 11.76 -23.22 -28.01
N ASN A 513 11.59 -24.28 -27.22
CA ASN A 513 11.02 -25.57 -27.68
C ASN A 513 9.50 -25.68 -27.52
N HIS A 514 8.82 -24.61 -27.09
CA HIS A 514 7.38 -24.63 -26.85
C HIS A 514 6.58 -24.45 -28.14
N TYR A 515 5.41 -25.09 -28.19
CA TYR A 515 4.52 -25.12 -29.35
C TYR A 515 3.08 -24.77 -28.93
N TYR A 516 2.23 -24.36 -29.87
CA TYR A 516 0.79 -24.23 -29.61
C TYR A 516 0.13 -25.60 -29.81
N GLU A 517 -0.95 -25.93 -29.08
CA GLU A 517 -1.61 -27.25 -29.19
C GLU A 517 -2.05 -27.62 -30.62
N THR A 518 -2.29 -26.63 -31.46
CA THR A 518 -2.66 -26.80 -32.88
C THR A 518 -1.45 -27.03 -33.80
N GLU A 519 -0.23 -27.05 -33.26
CA GLU A 519 1.02 -26.97 -34.01
C GLU A 519 1.99 -28.10 -33.62
N MET A 520 2.55 -28.77 -34.63
CA MET A 520 3.53 -29.85 -34.44
C MET A 520 4.98 -29.35 -34.34
N GLU A 521 5.19 -28.05 -34.57
CA GLU A 521 6.52 -27.41 -34.57
C GLU A 521 6.57 -26.28 -33.54
N PRO A 522 7.74 -26.02 -32.92
CA PRO A 522 7.94 -24.89 -32.03
C PRO A 522 7.56 -23.55 -32.66
N CYS A 523 6.98 -22.64 -31.87
CA CYS A 523 6.48 -21.36 -32.36
C CYS A 523 7.57 -20.54 -33.08
N ILE A 524 8.80 -20.54 -32.55
CA ILE A 524 9.92 -19.82 -33.15
C ILE A 524 10.26 -20.33 -34.57
N ILE A 525 10.12 -21.64 -34.82
CA ILE A 525 10.38 -22.25 -36.13
C ILE A 525 9.31 -21.81 -37.14
N LYS A 526 8.04 -21.85 -36.75
CA LYS A 526 6.95 -21.39 -37.62
C LYS A 526 7.01 -19.91 -37.94
N VAL A 527 7.34 -19.07 -36.96
CA VAL A 527 7.55 -17.63 -37.21
C VAL A 527 8.68 -17.44 -38.20
N THR A 528 9.80 -18.16 -38.03
CA THR A 528 10.92 -18.12 -38.98
C THR A 528 10.50 -18.55 -40.39
N GLN A 529 9.74 -19.64 -40.54
CA GLN A 529 9.20 -20.08 -41.83
C GLN A 529 8.34 -18.99 -42.49
N SER A 530 7.46 -18.33 -41.73
CA SER A 530 6.60 -17.26 -42.25
C SER A 530 7.39 -16.05 -42.77
N ILE A 531 8.56 -15.76 -42.20
CA ILE A 531 9.42 -14.66 -42.63
C ILE A 531 10.21 -15.01 -43.88
N PHE A 532 10.60 -16.27 -44.05
CA PHE A 532 11.22 -16.73 -45.30
C PHE A 532 10.25 -16.71 -46.49
N GLU A 533 8.94 -16.74 -46.23
CA GLU A 533 7.90 -16.60 -47.24
C GLU A 533 7.63 -15.12 -47.61
N LEU A 534 8.12 -14.15 -46.82
CA LEU A 534 8.05 -12.73 -47.16
C LEU A 534 9.11 -12.35 -48.22
N ASP A 535 8.72 -11.55 -49.21
CA ASP A 535 9.64 -11.04 -50.23
C ASP A 535 10.52 -9.92 -49.65
N LEU A 536 11.77 -10.24 -49.32
CA LEU A 536 12.72 -9.30 -48.71
C LEU A 536 13.27 -8.32 -49.76
N ALA A 537 12.68 -7.12 -49.79
CA ALA A 537 12.91 -6.11 -50.82
C ALA A 537 14.35 -5.53 -50.92
N THR A 538 15.22 -5.68 -49.90
CA THR A 538 16.57 -5.09 -49.89
C THR A 538 17.66 -6.07 -49.45
N ASP A 539 18.84 -5.99 -50.07
CA ASP A 539 20.02 -6.82 -49.72
C ASP A 539 20.47 -6.61 -48.26
N VAL A 540 20.24 -5.43 -47.69
CA VAL A 540 20.53 -5.12 -46.27
C VAL A 540 19.65 -5.95 -45.34
N LYS A 541 18.34 -6.03 -45.61
CA LYS A 541 17.40 -6.85 -44.83
C LYS A 541 17.74 -8.34 -44.93
N GLN A 542 18.17 -8.80 -46.11
CA GLN A 542 18.64 -10.18 -46.30
C GLN A 542 19.88 -10.49 -45.46
N ASN A 543 20.87 -9.60 -45.44
CA ASN A 543 22.07 -9.78 -44.62
C ASN A 543 21.78 -9.70 -43.11
N ASN A 544 20.87 -8.83 -42.68
CA ASN A 544 20.43 -8.76 -41.28
C ASN A 544 19.69 -10.03 -40.84
N LEU A 545 18.81 -10.58 -41.70
CA LEU A 545 18.16 -11.87 -41.44
C LEU A 545 19.18 -12.99 -41.24
N ILE A 546 20.18 -13.07 -42.13
CA ILE A 546 21.24 -14.08 -42.05
C ILE A 546 22.01 -13.93 -40.73
N LYS A 547 22.43 -12.71 -40.38
CA LYS A 547 23.10 -12.43 -39.10
C LYS A 547 22.26 -12.84 -37.89
N PHE A 548 20.96 -12.51 -37.90
CA PHE A 548 20.05 -12.86 -36.82
C PHE A 548 19.91 -14.38 -36.66
N ILE A 549 19.70 -15.11 -37.75
CA ILE A 549 19.55 -16.57 -37.71
C ILE A 549 20.85 -17.27 -37.31
N CYS A 550 22.01 -16.79 -37.78
CA CYS A 550 23.30 -17.27 -37.30
C CYS A 550 23.44 -17.04 -35.79
N GLY A 551 23.07 -15.84 -35.30
CA GLY A 551 23.08 -15.55 -33.86
C GLY A 551 22.13 -16.45 -33.05
N LEU A 552 20.96 -16.80 -33.59
CA LEU A 552 20.04 -17.76 -32.95
C LEU A 552 20.64 -19.18 -32.86
N LYS A 553 21.43 -19.59 -33.86
CA LYS A 553 22.19 -20.85 -33.83
C LYS A 553 23.32 -20.79 -32.81
N ASP A 554 24.09 -19.69 -32.79
CA ASP A 554 25.25 -19.54 -31.91
C ASP A 554 24.86 -19.55 -30.42
N ILE A 555 23.63 -19.12 -30.10
CA ILE A 555 23.04 -19.15 -28.75
C ILE A 555 22.30 -20.49 -28.47
N ASP A 556 22.33 -21.46 -29.39
CA ASP A 556 21.65 -22.77 -29.31
C ASP A 556 20.13 -22.73 -29.11
N ILE A 557 19.49 -21.61 -29.47
CA ILE A 557 18.02 -21.46 -29.39
C ILE A 557 17.35 -22.27 -30.49
N ILE A 558 17.95 -22.28 -31.69
CA ILE A 558 17.59 -23.18 -32.79
C ILE A 558 18.79 -24.11 -33.02
N PRO A 559 18.73 -25.37 -32.58
CA PRO A 559 19.78 -26.34 -32.83
C PRO A 559 20.11 -26.43 -34.32
N GLY A 560 21.40 -26.49 -34.66
CA GLY A 560 21.85 -26.51 -36.06
C GLY A 560 21.21 -27.62 -36.91
N SER A 561 20.92 -28.79 -36.33
CA SER A 561 20.20 -29.86 -37.02
C SER A 561 18.76 -29.48 -37.38
N LYS A 562 18.03 -28.80 -36.49
CA LYS A 562 16.67 -28.29 -36.75
C LYS A 562 16.69 -27.14 -37.76
N LEU A 563 17.67 -26.23 -37.68
CA LEU A 563 17.85 -25.16 -38.66
C LEU A 563 18.06 -25.71 -40.09
N LEU A 564 18.87 -26.75 -40.24
CA LEU A 564 19.10 -27.37 -41.55
C LEU A 564 17.85 -28.09 -42.07
N LEU A 565 17.26 -28.97 -41.26
CA LEU A 565 16.22 -29.90 -41.70
C LEU A 565 14.83 -29.28 -41.79
N LEU A 566 14.47 -28.33 -40.91
CA LEU A 566 13.12 -27.76 -40.83
C LEU A 566 13.00 -26.37 -41.48
N LEU A 567 14.13 -25.68 -41.70
CA LEU A 567 14.13 -24.32 -42.24
C LEU A 567 14.86 -24.22 -43.58
N ILE A 568 16.14 -24.59 -43.65
CA ILE A 568 16.95 -24.38 -44.86
C ILE A 568 16.54 -25.34 -45.99
N MET A 569 16.56 -26.65 -45.74
CA MET A 569 16.29 -27.67 -46.77
C MET A 569 14.85 -27.58 -47.34
N PRO A 570 13.79 -27.41 -46.51
CA PRO A 570 12.42 -27.30 -47.04
C PRO A 570 12.20 -26.03 -47.85
N ASN A 571 12.76 -24.89 -47.41
CA ASN A 571 12.64 -23.63 -48.13
C ASN A 571 13.46 -23.63 -49.43
N MET A 572 14.64 -24.26 -49.44
CA MET A 572 15.39 -24.49 -50.67
C MET A 572 14.60 -25.36 -51.64
N HIS A 573 13.98 -26.45 -51.18
CA HIS A 573 13.15 -27.31 -52.03
C HIS A 573 11.91 -26.58 -52.58
N LYS A 574 11.18 -25.82 -51.74
CA LYS A 574 10.08 -24.95 -52.19
C LYS A 574 10.54 -23.93 -53.23
N ALA A 575 11.70 -23.29 -53.00
CA ALA A 575 12.26 -22.31 -53.93
C ALA A 575 12.72 -22.93 -55.26
N LEU A 576 13.22 -24.18 -55.25
CA LEU A 576 13.53 -24.96 -56.45
C LEU A 576 12.27 -25.26 -57.27
N LEU A 577 11.19 -25.71 -56.62
CA LEU A 577 9.91 -25.99 -57.29
C LEU A 577 9.31 -24.73 -57.92
N ASN A 578 9.35 -23.61 -57.20
CA ASN A 578 8.79 -22.33 -57.65
C ASN A 578 9.76 -21.52 -58.53
N LYS A 579 10.98 -22.01 -58.77
CA LYS A 579 12.07 -21.33 -59.50
C LYS A 579 12.37 -19.91 -58.99
N ASN A 580 12.26 -19.68 -57.69
CA ASN A 580 12.53 -18.38 -57.07
C ASN A 580 14.03 -18.22 -56.76
N ILE A 581 14.74 -17.52 -57.65
CA ILE A 581 16.20 -17.33 -57.58
C ILE A 581 16.63 -16.49 -56.36
N ASN A 582 15.80 -15.55 -55.91
CA ASN A 582 16.10 -14.69 -54.76
C ASN A 582 16.08 -15.48 -53.46
N SER A 583 15.04 -16.30 -53.26
CA SER A 583 14.93 -17.19 -52.10
C SER A 583 16.08 -18.21 -52.08
N LEU A 584 16.45 -18.79 -53.23
CA LEU A 584 17.62 -19.66 -53.34
C LEU A 584 18.91 -18.96 -52.90
N ASN A 585 19.16 -17.73 -53.38
CA ASN A 585 20.35 -16.97 -53.00
C ASN A 585 20.44 -16.73 -51.48
N ILE A 586 19.33 -16.40 -50.83
CA ILE A 586 19.26 -16.20 -49.37
C ILE A 586 19.60 -17.50 -48.64
N GLN A 587 19.01 -18.62 -49.06
CA GLN A 587 19.25 -19.91 -48.40
C GLN A 587 20.69 -20.40 -48.59
N ILE A 588 21.30 -20.18 -49.76
CA ILE A 588 22.71 -20.52 -50.01
C ILE A 588 23.64 -19.65 -49.16
N LYS A 589 23.37 -18.34 -49.09
CA LYS A 589 24.14 -17.43 -48.22
C LYS A 589 23.99 -17.83 -46.76
N LEU A 590 22.79 -18.15 -46.31
CA LEU A 590 22.52 -18.64 -44.95
C LEU A 590 23.26 -19.96 -44.67
N LEU A 591 23.22 -20.92 -45.59
CA LEU A 591 23.94 -22.18 -45.46
C LEU A 591 25.45 -21.97 -45.34
N SER A 592 26.01 -21.04 -46.13
CA SER A 592 27.44 -20.71 -46.09
C SER A 592 27.86 -19.93 -44.84
N ALA A 593 26.96 -19.10 -44.28
CA ALA A 593 27.23 -18.27 -43.13
C ALA A 593 26.98 -19.00 -41.81
N ALA A 594 26.00 -19.91 -41.78
CA ALA A 594 25.58 -20.59 -40.56
C ALA A 594 26.42 -21.82 -40.25
N TYR A 595 27.04 -22.51 -41.23
CA TYR A 595 27.71 -23.79 -41.00
C TYR A 595 29.18 -23.79 -41.38
N ASN A 596 29.99 -24.41 -40.52
CA ASN A 596 31.37 -24.73 -40.82
C ASN A 596 31.46 -25.99 -41.70
N LEU A 597 32.52 -26.11 -42.50
CA LEU A 597 32.76 -27.26 -43.37
C LEU A 597 32.69 -28.60 -42.63
N GLY A 598 33.17 -28.68 -41.39
CA GLY A 598 33.11 -29.89 -40.56
C GLY A 598 31.70 -30.32 -40.17
N GLU A 599 30.77 -29.38 -39.96
CA GLU A 599 29.38 -29.66 -39.59
C GLU A 599 28.57 -30.14 -40.81
N LEU A 600 28.88 -29.61 -41.99
CA LEU A 600 28.24 -29.99 -43.26
C LEU A 600 28.67 -31.38 -43.75
N MET A 601 29.77 -31.95 -43.23
CA MET A 601 30.26 -33.27 -43.63
C MET A 601 29.23 -34.39 -43.36
N GLN A 602 28.46 -34.28 -42.28
CA GLN A 602 27.43 -35.28 -41.93
C GLN A 602 26.26 -35.29 -42.93
N TYR A 603 25.97 -34.14 -43.54
CA TYR A 603 24.88 -33.95 -44.49
C TYR A 603 25.37 -33.77 -45.93
N ARG A 604 26.61 -34.19 -46.20
CA ARG A 604 27.32 -33.89 -47.45
C ARG A 604 26.62 -34.38 -48.71
N ALA A 605 26.16 -35.62 -48.72
CA ALA A 605 25.46 -36.21 -49.87
C ALA A 605 24.14 -35.48 -50.22
N PRO A 606 23.20 -35.27 -49.28
CA PRO A 606 21.96 -34.56 -49.58
C PRO A 606 22.18 -33.08 -49.94
N ILE A 607 23.17 -32.41 -49.33
CA ILE A 607 23.50 -31.02 -49.67
C ILE A 607 24.11 -30.93 -51.07
N LEU A 608 25.05 -31.81 -51.45
CA LEU A 608 25.62 -31.82 -52.80
C LEU A 608 24.55 -32.11 -53.88
N ALA A 609 23.61 -33.03 -53.60
CA ALA A 609 22.50 -33.30 -54.50
C ALA A 609 21.59 -32.08 -54.66
N MET A 610 21.27 -31.38 -53.57
CA MET A 610 20.45 -30.17 -53.60
C MET A 610 21.18 -29.01 -54.31
N LEU A 611 22.49 -28.79 -54.04
CA LEU A 611 23.29 -27.78 -54.72
C LEU A 611 23.38 -28.05 -56.23
N ALA A 612 23.44 -29.31 -56.66
CA ALA A 612 23.38 -29.66 -58.08
C ALA A 612 22.05 -29.24 -58.72
N GLN A 613 20.92 -29.51 -58.05
CA GLN A 613 19.59 -29.06 -58.51
C GLN A 613 19.48 -27.53 -58.53
N VAL A 614 20.09 -26.84 -57.57
CA VAL A 614 20.18 -25.37 -57.55
C VAL A 614 20.96 -24.85 -58.75
N LEU A 615 22.10 -25.47 -59.09
CA LEU A 615 22.89 -25.06 -60.26
C LEU A 615 22.08 -25.21 -61.57
N ASP A 616 21.26 -26.24 -61.69
CA ASP A 616 20.40 -26.43 -62.86
C ASP A 616 19.33 -25.33 -62.97
N VAL A 617 18.77 -24.86 -61.84
CA VAL A 617 17.74 -23.81 -61.81
C VAL A 617 18.33 -22.40 -61.95
N VAL A 618 19.49 -22.15 -61.34
CA VAL A 618 20.18 -20.84 -61.36
C VAL A 618 20.88 -20.60 -62.71
N ARG A 619 21.10 -21.64 -63.52
CA ARG A 619 21.63 -21.53 -64.90
C ARG A 619 20.63 -20.81 -65.81
N TRP A 620 20.86 -19.53 -66.05
CA TRP A 620 19.91 -18.69 -66.79
C TRP A 620 19.98 -18.89 -68.32
N LYS A 621 18.82 -18.72 -68.97
CA LYS A 621 18.66 -18.40 -70.39
C LYS A 621 18.27 -16.91 -70.51
N ILE A 622 18.33 -16.32 -71.70
CA ILE A 622 18.05 -14.86 -71.93
C ILE A 622 16.70 -14.40 -71.32
N HIS A 623 15.70 -15.28 -71.27
CA HIS A 623 14.34 -15.00 -70.76
C HIS A 623 14.14 -15.26 -69.25
N THR A 624 15.13 -15.80 -68.53
CA THR A 624 15.04 -16.13 -67.09
C THR A 624 16.10 -15.41 -66.25
N PHE A 625 16.73 -14.39 -66.80
CA PHE A 625 17.81 -13.68 -66.13
C PHE A 625 17.25 -12.76 -65.03
N THR A 626 17.77 -12.91 -63.81
CA THR A 626 17.53 -11.99 -62.68
C THR A 626 18.86 -11.47 -62.16
N ALA A 627 18.89 -10.24 -61.62
CA ALA A 627 20.12 -9.59 -61.15
C ALA A 627 20.88 -10.41 -60.08
N HIS A 628 20.18 -11.22 -59.30
CA HIS A 628 20.75 -12.08 -58.26
C HIS A 628 21.27 -13.44 -58.78
N SER A 629 20.99 -13.80 -60.04
CA SER A 629 21.40 -15.10 -60.61
C SER A 629 22.92 -15.30 -60.65
N PRO A 630 23.76 -14.32 -61.06
CA PRO A 630 25.22 -14.48 -61.08
C PRO A 630 25.81 -14.70 -59.69
N ILE A 631 25.28 -13.98 -58.69
CA ILE A 631 25.74 -14.03 -57.30
C ILE A 631 25.37 -15.38 -56.67
N ALA A 632 24.14 -15.84 -56.89
CA ALA A 632 23.68 -17.14 -56.43
C ALA A 632 24.51 -18.28 -57.07
N LEU A 633 24.81 -18.18 -58.37
CA LEU A 633 25.64 -19.16 -59.09
C LEU A 633 27.06 -19.23 -58.50
N GLN A 634 27.69 -18.07 -58.30
CA GLN A 634 29.05 -18.00 -57.76
C GLN A 634 29.14 -18.57 -56.33
N ASN A 635 28.16 -18.23 -55.47
CA ASN A 635 28.11 -18.76 -54.10
C ASN A 635 27.85 -20.27 -54.07
N THR A 636 26.96 -20.77 -54.94
CA THR A 636 26.67 -22.21 -55.06
C THR A 636 27.90 -22.98 -55.52
N ILE A 637 28.61 -22.50 -56.56
CA ILE A 637 29.83 -23.14 -57.07
C ILE A 637 30.94 -23.12 -56.02
N THR A 638 31.10 -22.03 -55.29
CA THR A 638 32.14 -21.90 -54.26
C THR A 638 31.88 -22.88 -53.11
N LEU A 639 30.63 -23.00 -52.66
CA LEU A 639 30.24 -23.95 -51.61
C LEU A 639 30.32 -25.41 -52.10
N GLN A 640 29.95 -25.67 -53.36
CA GLN A 640 30.07 -27.01 -53.93
C GLN A 640 31.53 -27.44 -54.08
N LYS A 641 32.41 -26.55 -54.55
CA LYS A 641 33.85 -26.81 -54.64
C LYS A 641 34.46 -27.11 -53.27
N SER A 642 34.19 -26.27 -52.27
CA SER A 642 34.71 -26.49 -50.92
C SER A 642 34.23 -27.81 -50.30
N LEU A 643 32.98 -28.23 -50.56
CA LEU A 643 32.45 -29.53 -50.13
C LEU A 643 32.95 -30.72 -50.96
N ILE A 644 33.42 -30.52 -52.20
CA ILE A 644 34.04 -31.56 -53.02
C ILE A 644 35.50 -31.72 -52.64
N ASP A 645 36.22 -30.63 -52.38
CA ASP A 645 37.64 -30.63 -52.03
C ASP A 645 37.91 -31.40 -50.72
N THR A 646 36.93 -31.50 -49.82
CA THR A 646 37.00 -32.38 -48.63
C THR A 646 37.00 -33.89 -48.97
N TYR A 647 36.89 -34.31 -50.25
CA TYR A 647 37.07 -35.71 -50.66
C TYR A 647 38.55 -36.10 -50.71
N ASN A 648 39.50 -35.16 -50.57
CA ASN A 648 40.95 -35.43 -50.65
C ASN A 648 41.31 -36.28 -51.88
N ASN A 649 40.72 -35.98 -53.04
CA ASN A 649 40.88 -36.76 -54.30
C ASN A 649 40.46 -38.25 -54.23
N ILE A 650 39.74 -38.68 -53.19
CA ILE A 650 39.12 -39.99 -53.11
C ILE A 650 37.65 -39.85 -53.50
N VAL A 651 37.34 -40.15 -54.76
CA VAL A 651 35.95 -40.33 -55.20
C VAL A 651 35.36 -41.47 -54.37
N PRO A 652 34.24 -41.27 -53.64
CA PRO A 652 33.64 -42.35 -52.88
C PRO A 652 33.22 -43.44 -53.87
N GLY A 653 33.84 -44.61 -53.74
CA GLY A 653 33.46 -45.79 -54.51
C GLY A 653 32.00 -46.12 -54.29
N LYS A 654 31.39 -46.74 -55.31
CA LYS A 654 29.97 -47.14 -55.49
C LYS A 654 29.27 -47.91 -54.34
N TYR A 655 29.81 -47.98 -53.13
CA TYR A 655 29.34 -48.78 -52.01
C TYR A 655 28.92 -47.95 -50.78
N VAL A 656 28.18 -46.86 -50.96
CA VAL A 656 27.29 -46.32 -49.90
C VAL A 656 26.04 -45.72 -50.55
N LEU A 657 25.32 -46.52 -51.34
CA LEU A 657 23.90 -46.30 -51.60
C LEU A 657 23.14 -47.09 -50.54
N VAL A 658 23.06 -46.54 -49.32
CA VAL A 658 22.00 -46.95 -48.39
C VAL A 658 20.72 -46.33 -48.94
N THR A 659 20.01 -47.15 -49.71
CA THR A 659 18.55 -47.17 -49.90
C THR A 659 17.79 -45.92 -49.43
N ILE A 660 17.55 -45.01 -50.37
CA ILE A 660 16.51 -43.96 -50.30
C ILE A 660 15.16 -44.61 -50.65
N THR A 661 14.68 -45.56 -49.85
CA THR A 661 13.37 -46.20 -50.08
C THR A 661 12.42 -46.22 -48.90
N ASP A 662 12.82 -45.79 -47.70
CA ASP A 662 11.91 -45.74 -46.54
C ASP A 662 11.69 -44.31 -46.03
N TRP A 663 11.17 -43.44 -46.90
CA TRP A 663 10.61 -42.13 -46.53
C TRP A 663 9.23 -41.99 -47.16
N HIS A 664 8.21 -42.53 -46.46
CA HIS A 664 6.80 -42.25 -46.67
C HIS A 664 6.16 -41.76 -45.37
#